data_AF-A0A0D0CAB4-F1
#
_entry.id   AF-A0A0D0CAB4-F1
#
_cell.length_a   1.000
_cell.length_b   1.000
_cell.length_c   1.000
_cell.angle_alpha   90.00
_cell.angle_beta   90.00
_cell.angle_gamma   90.00
#
_symmetry.space_group_name_H-M   'P 1'
#
loop_
_entity.id
_entity.type
_entity.pdbx_description
1 polymer ?
#
loop_
_entity_poly.entity_id
_entity_poly.type
_entity_poly.pdbx_seq_one_letter_code
_entity_poly.pdbx_strand_id
1 'polypeptide(L)'
;MNALLQHLHRRNPIVPLENIQSALAFQLANNPPTSLAATAITSPLFTSFSLAGLQSLSNAFRHAVHLNRTISVKALLNGLQGGNPILKLAAASGILLGLHDLGRDSATTQVQDHVLIAFAEVLDQQEWENEFHQIKDSASPSIPPRTLSLILASQSLPLIDNQKLKILPISNLSKVLTGCIEDAFTTDGALGASVISSSTVADLPSSDPDLTAHIPALTRLLSKIFSLSLSFSPREGLTSAQETLASLRNLARRVDGVVPPQGKQGPTNAPWTSLKTLLFTTIMLSESILEACLYIPPHIYAPSSSPSQRTSVSPLSSTPSPFALASTALLTLSHLSIVVSQFGGISSLGGGGDGSFKELRKTAYLALDILSSADYSTAGHVERERLVKELVHPPSNKLAESQPTPAVVHKQAQAYILSKTAFTLSCIEQLVPVLSVEYLTGPVWEVVEPNLFLDLGAVNSANPPPLNAPGNGEPSGQGGSNADLDLDLDLDLDQLKRETFESAHSVILAMFAAHSNSAPLSTLNVGNAGGSPGTGIGGGAGGKGKGKGKGKGKGKEEAEPELTLVSFCERVVPFYARCLIENSTENKLTTGQLCIAYAALVRSATTNAASSTTTTDDRPEHYVLAWYCIQELLAAIRNLDDDRHQRQRQHRLHLTLISCVSALPLALLGSVLDEVEGILIVLDRRTPLDSHLFSSSSSSSSSSPAMYPGSVDSDPDDTQMGTELVRAVHRQLLEMVGDREREYAVRWWDRFVRDLMRREEGVDREEGKGVEGDVIGQRSWRERILAKL
;
A
#
# COMPACT_ATOMS: atom_id res chain seq x y z
N MET A 1 -41.15 -15.07 39.77
CA MET A 1 -42.00 -14.19 38.92
C MET A 1 -42.35 -12.87 39.60
N ASN A 2 -43.09 -12.84 40.72
CA ASN A 2 -43.55 -11.58 41.34
C ASN A 2 -42.43 -10.58 41.68
N ALA A 3 -41.29 -11.04 42.20
CA ALA A 3 -40.14 -10.17 42.48
C ALA A 3 -39.58 -9.52 41.20
N LEU A 4 -39.43 -10.30 40.11
CA LEU A 4 -39.00 -9.78 38.80
C LEU A 4 -39.97 -8.72 38.29
N LEU A 5 -41.28 -8.97 38.37
CA LEU A 5 -42.29 -8.01 37.97
C LEU A 5 -42.17 -6.71 38.78
N GLN A 6 -41.98 -6.79 40.10
CA GLN A 6 -41.77 -5.60 40.93
C GLN A 6 -40.54 -4.78 40.50
N HIS A 7 -39.46 -5.43 40.06
CA HIS A 7 -38.28 -4.74 39.53
C HIS A 7 -38.52 -4.14 38.14
N LEU A 8 -39.23 -4.83 37.25
CA LEU A 8 -39.58 -4.30 35.92
C LEU A 8 -40.51 -3.07 36.01
N HIS A 9 -41.32 -2.92 37.06
CA HIS A 9 -42.17 -1.72 37.23
C HIS A 9 -41.43 -0.53 37.85
N ARG A 10 -40.16 -0.66 38.24
CA ARG A 10 -39.35 0.42 38.83
C ARG A 10 -38.36 0.96 37.80
N ARG A 11 -38.25 2.29 37.71
CA ARG A 11 -37.22 2.96 36.88
C ARG A 11 -35.79 2.67 37.37
N ASN A 12 -35.61 2.67 38.69
CA ASN A 12 -34.33 2.44 39.35
C ASN A 12 -34.44 1.21 40.26
N PRO A 13 -34.14 0.00 39.76
CA PRO A 13 -34.21 -1.21 40.55
C PRO A 13 -33.03 -1.26 41.52
N ILE A 14 -33.25 -1.85 42.70
CA ILE A 14 -32.21 -2.07 43.72
C ILE A 14 -31.25 -3.19 43.28
N VAL A 15 -31.74 -4.10 42.45
CA VAL A 15 -31.02 -5.28 41.99
C VAL A 15 -30.19 -4.93 40.75
N PRO A 16 -28.94 -5.42 40.64
CA PRO A 16 -28.11 -5.23 39.45
C PRO A 16 -28.80 -5.69 38.17
N LEU A 17 -28.54 -4.97 37.07
CA LEU A 17 -29.17 -5.21 35.77
C LEU A 17 -28.92 -6.65 35.26
N GLU A 18 -27.74 -7.21 35.51
CA GLU A 18 -27.36 -8.59 35.13
C GLU A 18 -28.24 -9.67 35.81
N ASN A 19 -28.65 -9.43 37.06
CA ASN A 19 -29.54 -10.34 37.79
C ASN A 19 -30.96 -10.26 37.22
N ILE A 20 -31.41 -9.06 36.85
CA ILE A 20 -32.70 -8.86 36.18
C ILE A 20 -32.70 -9.53 34.80
N GLN A 21 -31.63 -9.38 34.03
CA GLN A 21 -31.42 -10.06 32.74
C GLN A 21 -31.56 -11.57 32.86
N SER A 22 -30.80 -12.16 33.80
CA SER A 22 -30.77 -13.62 34.01
C SER A 22 -32.13 -14.14 34.48
N ALA A 23 -32.78 -13.43 35.40
CA ALA A 23 -34.12 -13.76 35.87
C ALA A 23 -35.15 -13.64 34.73
N LEU A 24 -35.08 -12.59 33.91
CA LEU A 24 -35.97 -12.39 32.77
C LEU A 24 -35.79 -13.50 31.73
N ALA A 25 -34.55 -13.84 31.37
CA ALA A 25 -34.25 -14.94 30.45
C ALA A 25 -34.84 -16.27 30.92
N PHE A 26 -34.61 -16.63 32.19
CA PHE A 26 -35.15 -17.85 32.78
C PHE A 26 -36.68 -17.86 32.80
N GLN A 27 -37.31 -16.74 33.13
CA GLN A 27 -38.77 -16.67 33.20
C GLN A 27 -39.42 -16.69 31.80
N LEU A 28 -38.81 -16.05 30.80
CA LEU A 28 -39.25 -16.13 29.39
C LEU A 28 -39.13 -17.55 28.83
N ALA A 29 -38.11 -18.30 29.24
CA ALA A 29 -37.90 -19.68 28.82
C ALA A 29 -38.95 -20.67 29.36
N ASN A 30 -39.47 -20.45 30.58
CA ASN A 30 -40.27 -21.44 31.31
C ASN A 30 -41.76 -21.11 31.48
N ASN A 31 -42.18 -19.86 31.27
CA ASN A 31 -43.57 -19.41 31.45
C ASN A 31 -44.21 -19.02 30.12
N PRO A 32 -45.54 -18.82 30.03
CA PRO A 32 -46.18 -18.28 28.83
C PRO A 32 -45.50 -16.96 28.41
N PRO A 33 -44.77 -16.94 27.28
CA PRO A 33 -43.82 -15.87 26.99
C PRO A 33 -44.48 -14.55 26.62
N THR A 34 -45.73 -14.58 26.13
CA THR A 34 -46.42 -13.42 25.56
C THR A 34 -46.63 -12.29 26.56
N SER A 35 -47.19 -12.56 27.74
CA SER A 35 -47.49 -11.51 28.73
C SER A 35 -46.23 -10.95 29.39
N LEU A 36 -45.23 -11.80 29.62
CA LEU A 36 -43.96 -11.38 30.20
C LEU A 36 -43.13 -10.57 29.21
N ALA A 37 -43.10 -10.96 27.93
CA ALA A 37 -42.45 -10.18 26.88
C ALA A 37 -43.09 -8.80 26.73
N ALA A 38 -44.43 -8.72 26.73
CA ALA A 38 -45.15 -7.44 26.72
C ALA A 38 -44.76 -6.57 27.92
N THR A 39 -44.78 -7.14 29.13
CA THR A 39 -44.40 -6.43 30.36
C THR A 39 -42.95 -5.94 30.31
N ALA A 40 -42.03 -6.73 29.73
CA ALA A 40 -40.63 -6.36 29.61
C ALA A 40 -40.42 -5.17 28.67
N ILE A 41 -41.10 -5.11 27.52
CA ILE A 41 -40.94 -4.00 26.57
C ILE A 41 -41.78 -2.75 26.91
N THR A 42 -42.70 -2.84 27.86
CA THR A 42 -43.39 -1.66 28.44
C THR A 42 -42.81 -1.25 29.78
N SER A 43 -41.74 -1.91 30.23
CA SER A 43 -41.13 -1.71 31.54
C SER A 43 -40.47 -0.34 31.64
N PRO A 44 -40.81 0.48 32.67
CA PRO A 44 -40.13 1.74 32.95
C PRO A 44 -38.62 1.64 33.15
N LEU A 45 -38.12 0.43 33.46
CA LEU A 45 -36.69 0.15 33.59
C LEU A 45 -35.93 0.40 32.28
N PHE A 46 -36.53 0.03 31.15
CA PHE A 46 -35.88 0.09 29.84
C PHE A 46 -36.28 1.35 29.05
N THR A 47 -37.33 2.08 29.46
CA THR A 47 -37.78 3.31 28.78
C THR A 47 -36.83 4.50 28.95
N SER A 48 -35.84 4.44 29.85
CA SER A 48 -34.79 5.45 29.98
C SER A 48 -33.71 5.35 28.91
N PHE A 49 -33.83 4.39 27.97
CA PHE A 49 -32.95 4.15 26.84
C PHE A 49 -31.46 4.31 27.18
N SER A 50 -30.93 3.40 28.00
CA SER A 50 -29.49 3.25 28.16
C SER A 50 -28.98 2.12 27.27
N LEU A 51 -27.77 2.26 26.73
CA LEU A 51 -27.13 1.21 25.95
C LEU A 51 -27.06 -0.12 26.73
N ALA A 52 -26.61 -0.06 27.99
CA ALA A 52 -26.55 -1.21 28.88
C ALA A 52 -27.93 -1.83 29.12
N GLY A 53 -28.96 -1.02 29.33
CA GLY A 53 -30.35 -1.47 29.47
C GLY A 53 -30.86 -2.22 28.25
N LEU A 54 -30.65 -1.64 27.06
CA LEU A 54 -31.09 -2.23 25.80
C LEU A 54 -30.32 -3.52 25.44
N GLN A 55 -29.01 -3.54 25.67
CA GLN A 55 -28.19 -4.75 25.49
C GLN A 55 -28.60 -5.84 26.49
N SER A 56 -28.88 -5.47 27.74
CA SER A 56 -29.37 -6.40 28.75
C SER A 56 -30.71 -7.01 28.35
N LEU A 57 -31.65 -6.20 27.85
CA LEU A 57 -32.91 -6.67 27.31
C LEU A 57 -32.70 -7.64 26.13
N SER A 58 -31.87 -7.27 25.16
CA SER A 58 -31.52 -8.12 24.01
C SER A 58 -30.92 -9.46 24.47
N ASN A 59 -29.96 -9.43 25.39
CA ASN A 59 -29.33 -10.63 25.94
C ASN A 59 -30.30 -11.50 26.72
N ALA A 60 -31.26 -10.93 27.46
CA ALA A 60 -32.28 -11.70 28.15
C ALA A 60 -33.13 -12.54 27.17
N PHE A 61 -33.57 -11.93 26.06
CA PHE A 61 -34.31 -12.64 25.02
C PHE A 61 -33.44 -13.67 24.28
N ARG A 62 -32.16 -13.34 23.99
CA ARG A 62 -31.19 -14.27 23.42
C ARG A 62 -31.00 -15.51 24.30
N HIS A 63 -30.76 -15.31 25.59
CA HIS A 63 -30.59 -16.41 26.55
C HIS A 63 -31.88 -17.21 26.76
N ALA A 64 -33.06 -16.59 26.71
CA ALA A 64 -34.33 -17.32 26.78
C ALA A 64 -34.48 -18.35 25.65
N VAL A 65 -34.07 -17.99 24.42
CA VAL A 65 -34.04 -18.88 23.26
C VAL A 65 -33.06 -20.04 23.45
N HIS A 66 -31.89 -19.77 24.03
CA HIS A 66 -30.90 -20.79 24.36
C HIS A 66 -31.38 -21.77 25.44
N LEU A 67 -32.00 -21.25 26.51
CA LEU A 67 -32.48 -22.05 27.64
C LEU A 67 -33.63 -22.97 27.24
N ASN A 68 -34.50 -22.54 26.32
CA ASN A 68 -35.59 -23.37 25.83
C ASN A 68 -35.63 -23.43 24.30
N ARG A 69 -35.01 -24.45 23.73
CA ARG A 69 -35.03 -24.73 22.28
C ARG A 69 -36.44 -24.99 21.73
N THR A 70 -37.43 -25.26 22.57
CA THR A 70 -38.83 -25.44 22.17
C THR A 70 -39.69 -24.21 22.39
N ILE A 71 -39.09 -23.07 22.78
CA ILE A 71 -39.82 -21.83 23.01
C ILE A 71 -40.61 -21.42 21.77
N SER A 72 -41.87 -21.06 21.97
CA SER A 72 -42.72 -20.57 20.89
C SER A 72 -42.29 -19.15 20.52
N VAL A 73 -41.44 -19.05 19.48
CA VAL A 73 -40.97 -17.77 18.92
C VAL A 73 -42.15 -16.87 18.54
N LYS A 74 -43.20 -17.43 17.94
CA LYS A 74 -44.43 -16.71 17.61
C LYS A 74 -45.09 -16.09 18.85
N ALA A 75 -45.11 -16.81 19.97
CA ALA A 75 -45.69 -16.30 21.22
C ALA A 75 -44.86 -15.17 21.84
N LEU A 76 -43.53 -15.24 21.75
CA LEU A 76 -42.65 -14.11 22.11
C LEU A 76 -42.93 -12.89 21.23
N LEU A 77 -42.93 -13.05 19.91
CA LEU A 77 -43.15 -11.97 18.94
C LEU A 77 -44.53 -11.31 19.11
N ASN A 78 -45.58 -12.09 19.40
CA ASN A 78 -46.90 -11.55 19.73
C ASN A 78 -46.86 -10.69 21.01
N GLY A 79 -46.05 -11.08 22.00
CA GLY A 79 -45.84 -10.29 23.21
C GLY A 79 -45.10 -8.99 22.94
N LEU A 80 -44.39 -8.88 21.81
CA LEU A 80 -43.71 -7.64 21.43
C LEU A 80 -44.64 -6.60 20.77
N GLN A 81 -45.89 -6.96 20.48
CA GLN A 81 -46.82 -6.05 19.81
C GLN A 81 -47.22 -4.88 20.72
N GLY A 82 -47.17 -3.65 20.20
CA GLY A 82 -47.64 -2.44 20.88
C GLY A 82 -46.65 -1.74 21.82
N GLY A 83 -45.43 -2.26 22.03
CA GLY A 83 -44.41 -1.54 22.81
C GLY A 83 -43.60 -0.52 21.99
N ASN A 84 -42.71 0.20 22.67
CA ASN A 84 -41.83 1.19 22.05
C ASN A 84 -40.94 0.53 20.97
N PRO A 85 -40.80 1.10 19.77
CA PRO A 85 -40.02 0.49 18.68
C PRO A 85 -38.57 0.11 19.02
N ILE A 86 -37.87 0.92 19.82
CA ILE A 86 -36.48 0.60 20.23
C ILE A 86 -36.44 -0.63 21.13
N LEU A 87 -37.39 -0.77 22.05
CA LEU A 87 -37.49 -1.93 22.94
C LEU A 87 -37.92 -3.20 22.17
N LYS A 88 -38.84 -3.05 21.21
CA LYS A 88 -39.19 -4.11 20.26
C LYS A 88 -37.97 -4.56 19.47
N LEU A 89 -37.19 -3.62 18.94
CA LEU A 89 -35.96 -3.89 18.19
C LEU A 89 -34.93 -4.63 19.05
N ALA A 90 -34.69 -4.19 20.29
CA ALA A 90 -33.76 -4.85 21.21
C ALA A 90 -34.18 -6.30 21.49
N ALA A 91 -35.44 -6.52 21.86
CA ALA A 91 -35.97 -7.85 22.15
C ALA A 91 -35.94 -8.77 20.92
N ALA A 92 -36.44 -8.29 19.77
CA ALA A 92 -36.46 -9.05 18.51
C ALA A 92 -35.04 -9.37 18.01
N SER A 93 -34.09 -8.44 18.14
CA SER A 93 -32.68 -8.68 17.83
C SER A 93 -32.09 -9.78 18.72
N GLY A 94 -32.40 -9.76 20.01
CA GLY A 94 -32.01 -10.82 20.94
C GLY A 94 -32.54 -12.20 20.54
N ILE A 95 -33.82 -12.29 20.16
CA ILE A 95 -34.43 -13.53 19.65
C ILE A 95 -33.71 -13.99 18.37
N LEU A 96 -33.45 -13.08 17.43
CA LEU A 96 -32.78 -13.41 16.16
C LEU A 96 -31.37 -13.95 16.38
N LEU A 97 -30.59 -13.27 17.22
CA LEU A 97 -29.25 -13.68 17.62
C LEU A 97 -29.27 -15.07 18.27
N GLY A 98 -30.23 -15.32 19.18
CA GLY A 98 -30.37 -16.62 19.84
C GLY A 98 -30.73 -17.75 18.87
N LEU A 99 -31.58 -17.49 17.87
CA LEU A 99 -31.90 -18.48 16.83
C LEU A 99 -30.72 -18.75 15.90
N HIS A 100 -29.96 -17.71 15.55
CA HIS A 100 -28.76 -17.82 14.74
C HIS A 100 -27.67 -18.63 15.44
N ASP A 101 -27.42 -18.38 16.73
CA ASP A 101 -26.47 -19.16 17.53
C ASP A 101 -26.82 -20.66 17.58
N LEU A 102 -28.10 -21.00 17.47
CA LEU A 102 -28.61 -22.37 17.45
C LEU A 102 -28.65 -22.99 16.03
N GLY A 103 -28.31 -22.22 14.98
CA GLY A 103 -28.34 -22.68 13.58
C GLY A 103 -29.73 -23.05 13.06
N ARG A 104 -30.79 -22.34 13.48
CA ARG A 104 -32.18 -22.68 13.13
C ARG A 104 -32.75 -21.77 12.06
N ASP A 105 -32.81 -22.23 10.81
CA ASP A 105 -33.25 -21.38 9.69
C ASP A 105 -34.77 -21.14 9.62
N SER A 106 -35.61 -22.15 9.93
CA SER A 106 -37.05 -22.08 9.64
C SER A 106 -37.85 -21.06 10.43
N ALA A 107 -37.43 -20.72 11.65
CA ALA A 107 -38.07 -19.70 12.49
C ALA A 107 -37.49 -18.29 12.29
N THR A 108 -36.38 -18.16 11.56
CA THR A 108 -35.69 -16.88 11.40
C THR A 108 -36.49 -15.89 10.58
N THR A 109 -37.24 -16.36 9.58
CA THR A 109 -37.95 -15.49 8.62
C THR A 109 -38.92 -14.53 9.33
N GLN A 110 -39.74 -15.03 10.26
CA GLN A 110 -40.70 -14.20 11.00
C GLN A 110 -39.99 -13.21 11.93
N VAL A 111 -38.93 -13.65 12.61
CA VAL A 111 -38.16 -12.78 13.52
C VAL A 111 -37.45 -11.68 12.74
N GLN A 112 -36.86 -12.01 11.58
CA GLN A 112 -36.26 -11.03 10.67
C GLN A 112 -37.27 -9.96 10.27
N ASP A 113 -38.51 -10.33 9.92
CA ASP A 113 -39.55 -9.37 9.56
C ASP A 113 -39.89 -8.44 10.72
N HIS A 114 -39.98 -8.98 11.94
CA HIS A 114 -40.19 -8.17 13.14
C HIS A 114 -39.02 -7.23 13.46
N VAL A 115 -37.78 -7.66 13.25
CA VAL A 115 -36.60 -6.78 13.40
C VAL A 115 -36.65 -5.65 12.38
N LEU A 116 -36.96 -5.95 11.12
CA LEU A 116 -37.07 -4.94 10.06
C LEU A 116 -38.19 -3.93 10.33
N ILE A 117 -39.37 -4.40 10.71
CA ILE A 117 -40.52 -3.54 11.03
C ILE A 117 -40.20 -2.65 12.23
N ALA A 118 -39.68 -3.22 13.32
CA ALA A 118 -39.32 -2.45 14.50
C ALA A 118 -38.23 -1.41 14.18
N PHE A 119 -37.26 -1.75 13.34
CA PHE A 119 -36.22 -0.82 12.92
C PHE A 119 -36.75 0.29 12.01
N ALA A 120 -37.63 -0.03 11.05
CA ALA A 120 -38.27 0.95 10.18
C ALA A 120 -39.10 1.96 11.00
N GLU A 121 -39.87 1.48 11.97
CA GLU A 121 -40.62 2.35 12.89
C GLU A 121 -39.70 3.29 13.69
N VAL A 122 -38.50 2.84 14.10
CA VAL A 122 -37.53 3.71 14.77
C VAL A 122 -36.98 4.78 13.82
N LEU A 123 -36.72 4.43 12.55
CA LEU A 123 -36.27 5.40 11.55
C LEU A 123 -37.34 6.46 11.26
N ASP A 124 -38.62 6.06 11.20
CA ASP A 124 -39.75 6.96 10.94
C ASP A 124 -40.07 7.89 12.13
N GLN A 125 -39.99 7.39 13.37
CA GLN A 125 -40.28 8.18 14.58
C GLN A 125 -39.36 9.39 14.74
N GLN A 126 -38.12 9.27 14.29
CA GLN A 126 -37.10 10.30 14.43
C GLN A 126 -37.34 11.53 13.56
N GLU A 127 -37.93 11.38 12.38
CA GLU A 127 -38.28 12.52 11.54
C GLU A 127 -39.26 13.46 12.25
N TRP A 128 -40.17 12.87 13.03
CA TRP A 128 -41.14 13.59 13.85
C TRP A 128 -40.53 14.16 15.15
N GLU A 129 -39.74 13.39 15.89
CA GLU A 129 -39.19 13.85 17.18
C GLU A 129 -38.30 15.10 17.02
N ASN A 130 -37.51 15.18 15.94
CA ASN A 130 -36.66 16.34 15.66
C ASN A 130 -37.45 17.62 15.38
N GLU A 131 -38.69 17.51 14.88
CA GLU A 131 -39.55 18.65 14.58
C GLU A 131 -40.24 19.21 15.85
N PHE A 132 -40.56 18.36 16.82
CA PHE A 132 -41.41 18.73 17.97
C PHE A 132 -40.70 18.81 19.33
N HIS A 133 -39.52 18.21 19.52
CA HIS A 133 -38.82 18.15 20.82
C HIS A 133 -37.65 19.15 21.01
N GLN A 134 -37.68 20.33 20.38
CA GLN A 134 -36.68 21.39 20.64
C GLN A 134 -36.66 21.95 22.08
N ILE A 135 -37.47 21.43 23.00
CA ILE A 135 -37.44 21.83 24.41
C ILE A 135 -36.26 21.13 25.09
N LYS A 136 -35.13 21.81 25.03
CA LYS A 136 -33.81 21.44 25.53
C LYS A 136 -33.82 21.38 27.06
N ASP A 137 -34.20 20.26 27.66
CA ASP A 137 -33.87 19.99 29.05
C ASP A 137 -32.34 19.85 29.15
N SER A 138 -31.70 20.78 29.84
CA SER A 138 -30.25 21.02 29.87
C SER A 138 -29.42 19.97 30.63
N ALA A 139 -30.00 18.80 30.94
CA ALA A 139 -29.47 17.89 31.96
C ALA A 139 -29.17 16.45 31.51
N SER A 140 -29.00 16.14 30.22
CA SER A 140 -28.60 14.76 29.85
C SER A 140 -27.52 14.69 28.76
N PRO A 141 -26.26 14.37 29.14
CA PRO A 141 -25.30 13.76 28.24
C PRO A 141 -25.61 12.26 28.10
N SER A 142 -26.58 11.91 27.23
CA SER A 142 -26.87 10.50 26.91
C SER A 142 -26.86 10.31 25.40
N ILE A 143 -26.27 9.21 24.94
CA ILE A 143 -26.24 8.81 23.52
C ILE A 143 -27.65 8.94 22.92
N PRO A 144 -27.82 9.61 21.76
CA PRO A 144 -29.13 9.76 21.12
C PRO A 144 -29.83 8.41 20.93
N PRO A 145 -31.16 8.29 21.18
CA PRO A 145 -31.90 7.05 21.00
C PRO A 145 -31.73 6.43 19.61
N ARG A 146 -31.55 7.27 18.58
CA ARG A 146 -31.21 6.86 17.21
C ARG A 146 -29.92 6.06 17.16
N THR A 147 -28.84 6.61 17.71
CA THR A 147 -27.53 5.96 17.75
C THR A 147 -27.61 4.63 18.50
N LEU A 148 -28.34 4.58 19.61
CA LEU A 148 -28.59 3.33 20.34
C LEU A 148 -29.30 2.28 19.46
N SER A 149 -30.32 2.70 18.71
CA SER A 149 -31.03 1.80 17.79
C SER A 149 -30.15 1.27 16.66
N LEU A 150 -29.26 2.11 16.12
CA LEU A 150 -28.29 1.70 15.09
C LEU A 150 -27.26 0.71 15.65
N ILE A 151 -26.79 0.93 16.88
CA ILE A 151 -25.87 0.00 17.55
C ILE A 151 -26.54 -1.37 17.72
N LEU A 152 -27.79 -1.42 18.16
CA LEU A 152 -28.54 -2.69 18.26
C LEU A 152 -28.77 -3.33 16.89
N ALA A 153 -29.22 -2.54 15.92
CA ALA A 153 -29.50 -3.00 14.56
C ALA A 153 -28.24 -3.51 13.85
N SER A 154 -27.07 -2.94 14.14
CA SER A 154 -25.78 -3.37 13.58
C SER A 154 -25.39 -4.81 13.97
N GLN A 155 -25.98 -5.35 15.03
CA GLN A 155 -25.76 -6.73 15.46
C GLN A 155 -26.71 -7.72 14.75
N SER A 156 -27.93 -7.30 14.42
CA SER A 156 -28.99 -8.19 13.93
C SER A 156 -29.27 -8.05 12.42
N LEU A 157 -29.20 -6.85 11.84
CA LEU A 157 -29.43 -6.61 10.41
C LEU A 157 -28.45 -7.37 9.48
N PRO A 158 -27.16 -7.58 9.83
CA PRO A 158 -26.28 -8.42 9.04
C PRO A 158 -26.75 -9.87 8.89
N LEU A 159 -27.61 -10.36 9.80
CA LEU A 159 -28.19 -11.71 9.77
C LEU A 159 -29.49 -11.80 8.95
N ILE A 160 -30.01 -10.67 8.48
CA ILE A 160 -31.23 -10.62 7.66
C ILE A 160 -30.89 -10.85 6.19
N ASP A 161 -31.75 -11.58 5.51
CA ASP A 161 -31.65 -11.82 4.07
C ASP A 161 -31.60 -10.52 3.26
N ASN A 162 -30.75 -10.51 2.24
CA ASN A 162 -30.47 -9.35 1.40
C ASN A 162 -31.70 -8.84 0.65
N GLN A 163 -32.65 -9.72 0.28
CA GLN A 163 -33.89 -9.31 -0.40
C GLN A 163 -34.82 -8.56 0.54
N LYS A 164 -34.86 -8.94 1.82
CA LYS A 164 -35.73 -8.28 2.81
C LYS A 164 -35.21 -6.91 3.22
N LEU A 165 -33.88 -6.75 3.30
CA LEU A 165 -33.26 -5.46 3.61
C LEU A 165 -33.58 -4.37 2.57
N LYS A 166 -33.96 -4.75 1.34
CA LYS A 166 -34.42 -3.82 0.29
C LYS A 166 -35.64 -2.99 0.68
N ILE A 167 -36.43 -3.47 1.64
CA ILE A 167 -37.66 -2.81 2.08
C ILE A 167 -37.33 -1.53 2.86
N LEU A 168 -36.14 -1.45 3.45
CA LEU A 168 -35.70 -0.27 4.19
C LEU A 168 -35.28 0.86 3.23
N PRO A 169 -35.37 2.13 3.66
CA PRO A 169 -34.84 3.26 2.90
C PRO A 169 -33.30 3.26 2.94
N ILE A 170 -32.66 2.38 2.16
CA ILE A 170 -31.21 2.09 2.18
C ILE A 170 -30.36 3.35 2.06
N SER A 171 -30.72 4.31 1.20
CA SER A 171 -29.97 5.57 1.04
C SER A 171 -30.06 6.48 2.28
N ASN A 172 -31.23 6.57 2.93
CA ASN A 172 -31.37 7.30 4.19
C ASN A 172 -30.55 6.58 5.28
N LEU A 173 -30.67 5.26 5.36
CA LEU A 173 -29.94 4.45 6.33
C LEU A 173 -28.42 4.62 6.19
N SER A 174 -27.87 4.64 4.97
CA SER A 174 -26.43 4.87 4.78
C SER A 174 -26.00 6.25 5.29
N LYS A 175 -26.78 7.31 5.01
CA LYS A 175 -26.47 8.67 5.49
C LYS A 175 -26.46 8.75 7.01
N VAL A 176 -27.43 8.09 7.63
CA VAL A 176 -27.59 8.05 9.09
C VAL A 176 -26.45 7.28 9.77
N LEU A 177 -26.06 6.14 9.21
CA LEU A 177 -24.92 5.37 9.69
C LEU A 177 -23.60 6.13 9.52
N THR A 178 -23.40 6.80 8.38
CA THR A 178 -22.24 7.66 8.13
C THR A 178 -22.17 8.79 9.14
N GLY A 179 -23.28 9.51 9.38
CA GLY A 179 -23.35 10.56 10.39
C GLY A 179 -23.04 10.03 11.79
N CYS A 180 -23.56 8.86 12.16
CA CYS A 180 -23.27 8.24 13.45
C CYS A 180 -21.78 7.89 13.63
N ILE A 181 -21.11 7.44 12.56
CA ILE A 181 -19.66 7.17 12.59
C ILE A 181 -18.87 8.48 12.68
N GLU A 182 -19.28 9.53 11.95
CA GLU A 182 -18.67 10.86 12.02
C GLU A 182 -18.81 11.48 13.42
N ASP A 183 -20.00 11.40 14.02
CA ASP A 183 -20.28 11.87 15.37
C ASP A 183 -19.43 11.13 16.41
N ALA A 184 -19.22 9.82 16.24
CA ALA A 184 -18.36 9.03 17.13
C ALA A 184 -16.90 9.49 17.11
N PHE A 185 -16.37 9.82 15.94
CA PHE A 185 -14.99 10.33 15.82
C PHE A 185 -14.83 11.79 16.25
N THR A 186 -15.92 12.57 16.28
CA THR A 186 -15.87 14.01 16.59
C THR A 186 -16.22 14.35 18.03
N THR A 187 -17.16 13.61 18.64
CA THR A 187 -17.70 13.91 19.98
C THR A 187 -16.73 13.57 21.11
N ASP A 188 -15.97 12.47 20.98
CA ASP A 188 -15.10 11.99 22.06
C ASP A 188 -13.80 12.80 22.26
N GLY A 189 -13.65 13.94 21.57
CA GLY A 189 -12.40 14.71 21.56
C GLY A 189 -11.20 13.93 21.01
N ALA A 190 -11.42 12.69 20.55
CA ALA A 190 -10.43 11.69 20.18
C ALA A 190 -9.51 12.16 19.04
N LEU A 191 -10.03 12.98 18.12
CA LEU A 191 -9.26 13.51 17.00
C LEU A 191 -8.92 15.02 17.11
N GLY A 192 -9.52 15.76 18.06
CA GLY A 192 -9.52 17.24 17.99
C GLY A 192 -9.09 18.02 19.23
N ALA A 193 -9.36 17.55 20.45
CA ALA A 193 -9.23 18.41 21.65
C ALA A 193 -7.87 18.28 22.36
N SER A 194 -7.21 17.12 22.28
CA SER A 194 -6.04 16.83 23.14
C SER A 194 -4.69 17.29 22.58
N VAL A 195 -4.59 17.61 21.28
CA VAL A 195 -3.27 17.80 20.64
C VAL A 195 -2.76 19.25 20.75
N ILE A 196 -3.63 20.24 20.93
CA ILE A 196 -3.25 21.66 20.85
C ILE A 196 -3.12 22.32 22.24
N SER A 197 -3.59 21.70 23.33
CA SER A 197 -3.66 22.35 24.65
C SER A 197 -3.05 21.50 25.77
N SER A 198 -1.72 21.39 25.78
CA SER A 198 -0.93 20.62 26.76
C SER A 198 -0.82 21.27 28.16
N SER A 199 -1.73 22.13 28.60
CA SER A 199 -1.61 22.76 29.92
C SER A 199 -2.92 22.86 30.70
N THR A 200 -2.99 22.07 31.79
CA THR A 200 -3.59 22.40 33.11
C THR A 200 -5.02 21.98 33.52
N VAL A 201 -5.70 21.01 32.90
CA VAL A 201 -7.00 20.53 33.46
C VAL A 201 -7.04 19.01 33.62
N ALA A 202 -6.54 18.52 34.75
CA ALA A 202 -6.86 17.19 35.27
C ALA A 202 -8.22 17.25 36.00
N ASP A 203 -8.99 16.15 35.97
CA ASP A 203 -10.19 15.88 36.79
C ASP A 203 -11.60 16.10 36.18
N LEU A 204 -11.80 15.88 34.87
CA LEU A 204 -13.16 15.60 34.37
C LEU A 204 -13.44 14.08 34.32
N PRO A 205 -14.50 13.59 34.99
CA PRO A 205 -14.79 12.16 35.08
C PRO A 205 -15.27 11.56 33.74
N SER A 206 -14.55 10.53 33.30
CA SER A 206 -14.82 9.72 32.12
C SER A 206 -15.90 8.65 32.38
N SER A 207 -17.18 8.99 32.26
CA SER A 207 -18.26 8.06 32.61
C SER A 207 -19.20 7.63 31.48
N ASP A 208 -19.05 8.13 30.25
CA ASP A 208 -19.91 7.68 29.15
C ASP A 208 -19.28 6.52 28.36
N PRO A 209 -20.09 5.51 27.98
CA PRO A 209 -19.61 4.36 27.22
C PRO A 209 -19.08 4.81 25.86
N ASP A 210 -17.81 4.48 25.62
CA ASP A 210 -17.04 4.86 24.43
C ASP A 210 -17.74 4.39 23.14
N LEU A 211 -18.33 5.33 22.40
CA LEU A 211 -19.06 5.05 21.16
C LEU A 211 -18.12 4.42 20.12
N THR A 212 -16.81 4.66 20.23
CA THR A 212 -15.80 4.07 19.34
C THR A 212 -15.79 2.54 19.40
N ALA A 213 -16.15 1.93 20.53
CA ALA A 213 -16.24 0.47 20.69
C ALA A 213 -17.30 -0.16 19.77
N HIS A 214 -18.28 0.63 19.29
CA HIS A 214 -19.35 0.17 18.42
C HIS A 214 -19.12 0.47 16.93
N ILE A 215 -18.11 1.27 16.59
CA ILE A 215 -17.78 1.60 15.19
C ILE A 215 -17.59 0.34 14.34
N PRO A 216 -16.86 -0.71 14.75
CA PRO A 216 -16.69 -1.91 13.91
C PRO A 216 -18.01 -2.62 13.55
N ALA A 217 -19.03 -2.56 14.41
CA ALA A 217 -20.34 -3.14 14.12
C ALA A 217 -21.13 -2.24 13.14
N LEU A 218 -21.14 -0.93 13.38
CA LEU A 218 -21.76 0.07 12.50
C LEU A 218 -21.14 0.04 11.09
N THR A 219 -19.82 0.00 10.99
CA THR A 219 -19.07 -0.09 9.73
C THR A 219 -19.42 -1.37 8.97
N ARG A 220 -19.53 -2.52 9.63
CA ARG A 220 -19.94 -3.78 8.98
C ARG A 220 -21.36 -3.70 8.42
N LEU A 221 -22.29 -3.11 9.19
CA LEU A 221 -23.65 -2.88 8.70
C LEU A 221 -23.63 -1.93 7.49
N LEU A 222 -22.94 -0.80 7.58
CA LEU A 222 -22.85 0.19 6.51
C LEU A 222 -22.22 -0.38 5.24
N SER A 223 -21.19 -1.22 5.37
CA SER A 223 -20.57 -1.94 4.25
C SER A 223 -21.60 -2.84 3.54
N LYS A 224 -22.37 -3.63 4.30
CA LYS A 224 -23.46 -4.46 3.74
C LYS A 224 -24.53 -3.60 3.05
N ILE A 225 -24.90 -2.46 3.64
CA ILE A 225 -25.84 -1.50 3.06
C ILE A 225 -25.31 -0.95 1.72
N PHE A 226 -24.02 -0.63 1.60
CA PHE A 226 -23.43 -0.20 0.33
C PHE A 226 -23.40 -1.29 -0.73
N SER A 227 -23.02 -2.52 -0.37
CA SER A 227 -23.07 -3.65 -1.32
C SER A 227 -24.48 -3.84 -1.89
N LEU A 228 -25.52 -3.70 -1.06
CA LEU A 228 -26.92 -3.77 -1.50
C LEU A 228 -27.33 -2.55 -2.33
N SER A 229 -27.01 -1.34 -1.87
CA SER A 229 -27.37 -0.09 -2.54
C SER A 229 -26.78 -0.01 -3.95
N LEU A 230 -25.49 -0.33 -4.09
CA LEU A 230 -24.80 -0.34 -5.38
C LEU A 230 -25.32 -1.43 -6.32
N SER A 231 -25.85 -2.53 -5.77
CA SER A 231 -26.46 -3.61 -6.58
C SER A 231 -27.87 -3.27 -7.06
N PHE A 232 -28.68 -2.55 -6.27
CA PHE A 232 -30.10 -2.33 -6.57
C PHE A 232 -30.41 -0.94 -7.15
N SER A 233 -29.73 0.10 -6.68
CA SER A 233 -29.87 1.47 -7.16
C SER A 233 -28.47 2.07 -7.37
N PRO A 234 -27.74 1.65 -8.41
CA PRO A 234 -26.32 2.01 -8.55
C PRO A 234 -26.07 3.52 -8.54
N ARG A 235 -26.96 4.35 -9.11
CA ARG A 235 -26.79 5.82 -9.14
C ARG A 235 -26.89 6.46 -7.76
N GLU A 236 -27.90 6.10 -6.99
CA GLU A 236 -28.09 6.59 -5.61
C GLU A 236 -27.02 6.01 -4.68
N GLY A 237 -26.68 4.74 -4.89
CA GLY A 237 -25.59 4.04 -4.21
C GLY A 237 -24.25 4.72 -4.42
N LEU A 238 -23.88 5.04 -5.67
CA LEU A 238 -22.64 5.75 -6.01
C LEU A 238 -22.58 7.13 -5.33
N THR A 239 -23.70 7.87 -5.34
CA THR A 239 -23.79 9.19 -4.69
C THR A 239 -23.61 9.07 -3.18
N SER A 240 -24.34 8.15 -2.54
CA SER A 240 -24.27 7.93 -1.09
C SER A 240 -22.88 7.40 -0.66
N ALA A 241 -22.25 6.56 -1.49
CA ALA A 241 -20.91 6.04 -1.28
C ALA A 241 -19.87 7.17 -1.37
N GLN A 242 -19.99 8.06 -2.37
CA GLN A 242 -19.10 9.21 -2.51
C GLN A 242 -19.22 10.18 -1.33
N GLU A 243 -20.45 10.48 -0.89
CA GLU A 243 -20.70 11.31 0.30
C GLU A 243 -20.01 10.68 1.54
N THR A 244 -20.12 9.36 1.70
CA THR A 244 -19.52 8.65 2.83
C THR A 244 -18.00 8.62 2.79
N LEU A 245 -17.41 8.27 1.64
CA LEU A 245 -15.95 8.31 1.49
C LEU A 245 -15.42 9.74 1.64
N ALA A 246 -16.17 10.76 1.22
CA ALA A 246 -15.81 12.16 1.46
C ALA A 246 -15.86 12.53 2.94
N SER A 247 -16.85 12.07 3.71
CA SER A 247 -16.87 12.23 5.18
C SER A 247 -15.66 11.56 5.83
N LEU A 248 -15.31 10.32 5.44
CA LEU A 248 -14.11 9.65 5.95
C LEU A 248 -12.83 10.38 5.57
N ARG A 249 -12.73 10.89 4.33
CA ARG A 249 -11.62 11.74 3.88
C ARG A 249 -11.50 12.99 4.74
N ASN A 250 -12.62 13.63 5.07
CA ASN A 250 -12.64 14.82 5.92
C ASN A 250 -12.18 14.51 7.35
N LEU A 251 -12.59 13.37 7.92
CA LEU A 251 -12.10 12.90 9.22
C LEU A 251 -10.60 12.62 9.19
N ALA A 252 -10.12 11.88 8.18
CA ALA A 252 -8.70 11.60 8.00
C ALA A 252 -7.87 12.87 7.80
N ARG A 253 -8.40 13.86 7.08
CA ARG A 253 -7.75 15.16 6.88
C ARG A 253 -7.59 15.95 8.19
N ARG A 254 -8.48 15.78 9.18
CA ARG A 254 -8.37 16.47 10.48
C ARG A 254 -7.19 15.95 11.32
N VAL A 255 -6.76 14.71 11.08
CA VAL A 255 -5.60 14.10 11.74
C VAL A 255 -4.33 14.15 10.89
N ASP A 256 -4.40 14.78 9.71
CA ASP A 256 -3.27 14.89 8.79
C ASP A 256 -2.16 15.74 9.43
N GLY A 257 -1.01 15.12 9.69
CA GLY A 257 0.13 15.73 10.41
C GLY A 257 0.09 15.58 11.94
N VAL A 258 -0.96 14.98 12.51
CA VAL A 258 -0.98 14.62 13.93
C VAL A 258 -0.22 13.31 14.10
N VAL A 259 1.01 13.39 14.62
CA VAL A 259 1.78 12.21 15.00
C VAL A 259 1.52 11.92 16.48
N PRO A 260 0.73 10.89 16.82
CA PRO A 260 0.53 10.53 18.22
C PRO A 260 1.89 10.09 18.80
N PRO A 261 2.23 10.50 20.04
CA PRO A 261 3.45 10.06 20.68
C PRO A 261 3.42 8.54 20.81
N GLN A 262 4.31 7.86 20.08
CA GLN A 262 4.51 6.43 20.19
C GLN A 262 5.45 6.19 21.37
N GLY A 263 4.91 5.90 22.56
CA GLY A 263 5.75 5.73 23.74
C GLY A 263 5.00 5.15 24.93
N LYS A 264 5.27 3.87 25.21
CA LYS A 264 4.80 3.03 26.33
C LYS A 264 3.28 2.84 26.43
N GLN A 265 2.86 1.62 26.78
CA GLN A 265 1.46 1.18 26.95
C GLN A 265 0.77 1.87 28.15
N GLY A 266 0.74 3.20 28.16
CA GLY A 266 -0.02 3.97 29.12
C GLY A 266 -1.51 3.99 28.78
N PRO A 267 -2.36 4.36 29.74
CA PRO A 267 -3.80 4.57 29.52
C PRO A 267 -4.12 5.68 28.50
N THR A 268 -3.12 6.40 27.98
CA THR A 268 -3.24 7.47 26.97
C THR A 268 -3.25 6.98 25.51
N ASN A 269 -3.37 5.67 25.25
CA ASN A 269 -3.42 5.11 23.88
C ASN A 269 -4.73 5.39 23.11
N ALA A 270 -5.69 6.11 23.70
CA ALA A 270 -6.99 6.37 23.09
C ALA A 270 -6.93 7.04 21.69
N PRO A 271 -6.06 8.05 21.43
CA PRO A 271 -5.96 8.65 20.09
C PRO A 271 -5.44 7.66 19.05
N TRP A 272 -4.47 6.82 19.41
CA TRP A 272 -3.93 5.81 18.51
C TRP A 272 -4.95 4.71 18.18
N THR A 273 -5.69 4.24 19.19
CA THR A 273 -6.81 3.30 18.98
C THR A 273 -7.88 3.92 18.08
N SER A 274 -8.18 5.21 18.23
CA SER A 274 -9.13 5.93 17.38
C SER A 274 -8.63 6.03 15.94
N LEU A 275 -7.35 6.36 15.73
CA LEU A 275 -6.72 6.39 14.40
C LEU A 275 -6.72 5.02 13.72
N LYS A 276 -6.40 3.95 14.45
CA LYS A 276 -6.52 2.57 13.95
C LYS A 276 -7.96 2.22 13.58
N THR A 277 -8.91 2.59 14.43
CA THR A 277 -10.34 2.35 14.18
C THR A 277 -10.81 3.12 12.94
N LEU A 278 -10.33 4.34 12.71
CA LEU A 278 -10.60 5.12 11.51
C LEU A 278 -9.98 4.47 10.27
N LEU A 279 -8.74 3.99 10.35
CA LEU A 279 -8.08 3.26 9.26
C LEU A 279 -8.86 1.99 8.90
N PHE A 280 -9.19 1.13 9.87
CA PHE A 280 -9.96 -0.10 9.63
C PHE A 280 -11.36 0.18 9.09
N THR A 281 -12.00 1.25 9.56
CA THR A 281 -13.30 1.71 9.04
C THR A 281 -13.19 2.12 7.58
N THR A 282 -12.15 2.89 7.24
CA THR A 282 -11.86 3.33 5.87
C THR A 282 -11.61 2.14 4.94
N ILE A 283 -10.78 1.19 5.36
CA ILE A 283 -10.45 -0.01 4.56
C ILE A 283 -11.70 -0.84 4.32
N MET A 284 -12.46 -1.17 5.38
CA MET A 284 -13.64 -2.03 5.29
C MET A 284 -14.71 -1.43 4.37
N LEU A 285 -14.99 -0.12 4.51
CA LEU A 285 -15.98 0.55 3.68
C LEU A 285 -15.50 0.71 2.24
N SER A 286 -14.24 1.12 2.05
CA SER A 286 -13.68 1.30 0.70
C SER A 286 -13.63 -0.04 -0.05
N GLU A 287 -13.21 -1.12 0.61
CA GLU A 287 -13.19 -2.47 0.02
C GLU A 287 -14.59 -2.86 -0.48
N SER A 288 -15.58 -2.80 0.42
CA SER A 288 -16.96 -3.19 0.09
C SER A 288 -17.60 -2.34 -1.00
N ILE A 289 -17.33 -1.02 -0.99
CA ILE A 289 -17.82 -0.09 -2.02
C ILE A 289 -17.14 -0.38 -3.36
N LEU A 290 -15.81 -0.50 -3.39
CA LEU A 290 -15.05 -0.69 -4.63
C LEU A 290 -15.31 -2.05 -5.26
N GLU A 291 -15.42 -3.12 -4.46
CA GLU A 291 -15.78 -4.47 -4.95
C GLU A 291 -17.17 -4.46 -5.62
N ALA A 292 -18.16 -3.79 -5.00
CA ALA A 292 -19.48 -3.66 -5.59
C ALA A 292 -19.48 -2.79 -6.86
N CYS A 293 -18.62 -1.77 -6.91
CA CYS A 293 -18.50 -0.89 -8.09
C CYS A 293 -17.97 -1.60 -9.34
N LEU A 294 -17.16 -2.66 -9.20
CA LEU A 294 -16.65 -3.44 -10.33
C LEU A 294 -17.76 -4.02 -11.22
N TYR A 295 -18.95 -4.25 -10.66
CA TYR A 295 -20.09 -4.83 -11.36
C TYR A 295 -21.04 -3.79 -11.97
N ILE A 296 -20.77 -2.49 -11.79
CA ILE A 296 -21.62 -1.41 -12.30
C ILE A 296 -21.27 -1.15 -13.78
N PRO A 297 -22.23 -1.30 -14.71
CA PRO A 297 -21.96 -1.04 -16.13
C PRO A 297 -21.59 0.43 -16.42
N PRO A 298 -20.64 0.70 -17.34
CA PRO A 298 -20.19 2.06 -17.67
C PRO A 298 -21.27 3.05 -18.06
N HIS A 299 -22.34 2.61 -18.74
CA HIS A 299 -23.43 3.48 -19.21
C HIS A 299 -24.25 4.11 -18.06
N ILE A 300 -24.10 3.61 -16.83
CA ILE A 300 -24.83 4.14 -15.67
C ILE A 300 -24.20 5.46 -15.19
N TYR A 301 -22.86 5.55 -15.22
CA TYR A 301 -22.08 6.69 -14.72
C TYR A 301 -21.41 7.49 -15.84
N ALA A 302 -21.34 6.99 -17.08
CA ALA A 302 -20.86 7.77 -18.21
C ALA A 302 -21.84 8.93 -18.49
N PRO A 303 -21.34 10.17 -18.68
CA PRO A 303 -22.19 11.27 -19.09
C PRO A 303 -22.84 10.92 -20.42
N SER A 304 -24.18 11.03 -20.50
CA SER A 304 -24.92 10.77 -21.75
C SER A 304 -24.40 11.70 -22.83
N SER A 305 -23.60 11.17 -23.75
CA SER A 305 -22.93 11.92 -24.80
C SER A 305 -23.87 12.33 -25.94
N SER A 306 -25.19 12.32 -25.71
CA SER A 306 -26.20 12.64 -26.72
C SER A 306 -25.94 14.04 -27.30
N PRO A 307 -25.43 14.13 -28.54
CA PRO A 307 -24.88 15.37 -29.07
C PRO A 307 -25.93 16.43 -29.41
N SER A 308 -27.22 16.09 -29.30
CA SER A 308 -28.36 16.88 -29.78
C SER A 308 -28.96 17.85 -28.75
N GLN A 309 -28.45 17.94 -27.51
CA GLN A 309 -29.03 18.79 -26.46
C GLN A 309 -28.00 19.69 -25.76
N ARG A 310 -27.23 20.49 -26.51
CA ARG A 310 -26.26 21.48 -25.99
C ARG A 310 -26.88 22.82 -25.54
N THR A 311 -28.15 22.86 -25.15
CA THR A 311 -28.77 24.11 -24.67
C THR A 311 -28.65 24.24 -23.16
N SER A 312 -27.52 24.81 -22.70
CA SER A 312 -27.34 25.62 -21.48
C SER A 312 -27.74 25.07 -20.10
N VAL A 313 -27.70 23.76 -19.84
CA VAL A 313 -27.99 23.24 -18.49
C VAL A 313 -26.71 23.19 -17.63
N SER A 314 -26.81 23.72 -16.41
CA SER A 314 -25.73 23.95 -15.46
C SER A 314 -24.90 22.69 -15.10
N PRO A 315 -23.57 22.79 -14.96
CA PRO A 315 -22.63 21.67 -14.78
C PRO A 315 -22.62 21.01 -13.38
N LEU A 316 -23.68 21.15 -12.56
CA LEU A 316 -23.59 20.95 -11.11
C LEU A 316 -23.96 19.56 -10.57
N SER A 317 -24.34 18.56 -11.37
CA SER A 317 -24.62 17.22 -10.84
C SER A 317 -24.10 16.09 -11.73
N SER A 318 -22.79 15.99 -11.89
CA SER A 318 -22.17 14.77 -12.41
C SER A 318 -22.31 13.66 -11.36
N THR A 319 -23.01 12.57 -11.71
CA THR A 319 -23.03 11.36 -10.90
C THR A 319 -21.60 10.89 -10.68
N PRO A 320 -21.19 10.55 -9.45
CA PRO A 320 -19.83 10.08 -9.19
C PRO A 320 -19.56 8.79 -9.94
N SER A 321 -18.34 8.66 -10.46
CA SER A 321 -17.86 7.45 -11.14
C SER A 321 -17.10 6.53 -10.18
N PRO A 322 -16.96 5.23 -10.50
CA PRO A 322 -16.06 4.34 -9.75
C PRO A 322 -14.63 4.88 -9.62
N PHE A 323 -14.13 5.60 -10.64
CA PHE A 323 -12.82 6.26 -10.60
C PHE A 323 -12.72 7.33 -9.51
N ALA A 324 -13.77 8.15 -9.33
CA ALA A 324 -13.82 9.18 -8.29
C ALA A 324 -13.86 8.56 -6.87
N LEU A 325 -14.56 7.43 -6.71
CA LEU A 325 -14.58 6.68 -5.46
C LEU A 325 -13.20 6.10 -5.13
N ALA A 326 -12.54 5.46 -6.10
CA ALA A 326 -11.18 4.92 -5.95
C ALA A 326 -10.16 6.01 -5.59
N SER A 327 -10.22 7.15 -6.30
CA SER A 327 -9.42 8.35 -6.00
C SER A 327 -9.66 8.85 -4.57
N THR A 328 -10.93 8.96 -4.15
CA THR A 328 -11.28 9.38 -2.78
C THR A 328 -10.76 8.41 -1.72
N ALA A 329 -10.83 7.10 -1.97
CA ALA A 329 -10.30 6.08 -1.06
C ALA A 329 -8.78 6.20 -0.89
N LEU A 330 -8.03 6.31 -2.00
CA LEU A 330 -6.57 6.47 -1.96
C LEU A 330 -6.14 7.79 -1.30
N LEU A 331 -6.85 8.89 -1.53
CA LEU A 331 -6.59 10.16 -0.85
C LEU A 331 -6.89 10.08 0.65
N THR A 332 -7.92 9.33 1.05
CA THR A 332 -8.20 9.07 2.47
C THR A 332 -7.08 8.28 3.13
N LEU A 333 -6.59 7.22 2.46
CA LEU A 333 -5.45 6.44 2.94
C LEU A 333 -4.15 7.26 2.97
N SER A 334 -3.95 8.19 2.03
CA SER A 334 -2.81 9.13 2.05
C SER A 334 -2.83 10.05 3.28
N HIS A 335 -4.00 10.55 3.71
CA HIS A 335 -4.11 11.30 4.95
C HIS A 335 -3.84 10.44 6.20
N LEU A 336 -3.97 9.12 6.08
CA LEU A 336 -3.65 8.14 7.12
C LEU A 336 -2.28 7.47 6.90
N SER A 337 -1.41 8.02 6.04
CA SER A 337 -0.14 7.38 5.63
C SER A 337 0.76 7.00 6.80
N ILE A 338 0.76 7.82 7.86
CA ILE A 338 1.53 7.56 9.08
C ILE A 338 1.02 6.35 9.87
N VAL A 339 -0.29 6.09 9.82
CA VAL A 339 -0.89 4.89 10.42
C VAL A 339 -0.65 3.70 9.49
N VAL A 340 -0.76 3.91 8.17
CA VAL A 340 -0.52 2.89 7.13
C VAL A 340 0.93 2.37 7.17
N SER A 341 1.94 3.23 7.33
CA SER A 341 3.34 2.79 7.40
C SER A 341 3.61 1.87 8.59
N GLN A 342 2.90 2.06 9.70
CA GLN A 342 2.98 1.22 10.90
C GLN A 342 2.39 -0.19 10.70
N PHE A 343 1.66 -0.41 9.60
CA PHE A 343 1.18 -1.72 9.15
C PHE A 343 1.98 -2.25 7.94
N GLY A 344 3.17 -1.69 7.69
CA GLY A 344 4.08 -2.10 6.62
C GLY A 344 3.83 -1.43 5.27
N GLY A 345 3.06 -0.34 5.22
CA GLY A 345 2.77 0.39 3.99
C GLY A 345 1.94 -0.42 2.99
N ILE A 346 1.89 0.05 1.74
CA ILE A 346 1.22 -0.69 0.65
C ILE A 346 2.19 -1.49 -0.23
N SER A 347 3.48 -1.11 -0.27
CA SER A 347 4.50 -1.68 -1.17
C SER A 347 5.42 -2.72 -0.55
N SER A 348 5.30 -3.06 0.74
CA SER A 348 6.18 -4.08 1.35
C SER A 348 5.88 -5.48 0.80
N LEU A 349 6.53 -5.81 -0.32
CA LEU A 349 6.59 -7.14 -0.91
C LEU A 349 7.61 -8.04 -0.17
N GLY A 350 8.53 -7.45 0.61
CA GLY A 350 9.73 -8.12 1.10
C GLY A 350 9.69 -8.70 2.51
N GLY A 351 8.68 -8.37 3.32
CA GLY A 351 8.55 -8.94 4.66
C GLY A 351 7.81 -10.26 4.63
N GLY A 352 8.48 -11.38 4.36
CA GLY A 352 7.89 -12.73 4.41
C GLY A 352 7.33 -13.17 5.78
N GLY A 353 7.22 -12.26 6.75
CA GLY A 353 6.46 -12.47 7.96
C GLY A 353 4.97 -12.26 7.72
N ASP A 354 4.13 -13.05 8.39
CA ASP A 354 2.67 -12.92 8.43
C ASP A 354 2.15 -11.57 8.95
N GLY A 355 3.02 -10.57 9.14
CA GLY A 355 2.71 -9.27 9.76
C GLY A 355 2.20 -8.17 8.82
N SER A 356 2.18 -8.37 7.49
CA SER A 356 1.64 -7.35 6.57
C SER A 356 0.10 -7.37 6.58
N PHE A 357 -0.52 -6.19 6.67
CA PHE A 357 -1.97 -6.08 6.69
C PHE A 357 -2.57 -6.30 5.28
N LYS A 358 -3.03 -7.53 5.02
CA LYS A 358 -3.43 -7.99 3.67
C LYS A 358 -4.63 -7.22 3.13
N GLU A 359 -5.58 -6.89 3.99
CA GLU A 359 -6.82 -6.17 3.65
C GLU A 359 -6.52 -4.74 3.20
N LEU A 360 -5.57 -4.04 3.85
CA LEU A 360 -5.11 -2.71 3.42
C LEU A 360 -4.56 -2.75 1.98
N ARG A 361 -3.65 -3.70 1.71
CA ARG A 361 -3.06 -3.85 0.36
C ARG A 361 -4.12 -4.20 -0.67
N LYS A 362 -4.98 -5.18 -0.37
CA LYS A 362 -6.09 -5.56 -1.26
C LYS A 362 -6.94 -4.34 -1.64
N THR A 363 -7.33 -3.52 -0.67
CA THR A 363 -8.16 -2.33 -0.91
C THR A 363 -7.42 -1.24 -1.70
N ALA A 364 -6.15 -0.99 -1.39
CA ALA A 364 -5.33 -0.02 -2.13
C ALA A 364 -5.11 -0.45 -3.59
N TYR A 365 -4.70 -1.71 -3.82
CA TYR A 365 -4.50 -2.23 -5.17
C TYR A 365 -5.80 -2.34 -5.95
N LEU A 366 -6.93 -2.71 -5.32
CA LEU A 366 -8.24 -2.67 -5.95
C LEU A 366 -8.60 -1.26 -6.44
N ALA A 367 -8.31 -0.22 -5.64
CA ALA A 367 -8.53 1.17 -6.05
C ALA A 367 -7.61 1.57 -7.22
N LEU A 368 -6.33 1.18 -7.18
CA LEU A 368 -5.36 1.44 -8.25
C LEU A 368 -5.74 0.69 -9.55
N ASP A 369 -6.19 -0.55 -9.46
CA ASP A 369 -6.65 -1.36 -10.59
C ASP A 369 -7.88 -0.72 -11.25
N ILE A 370 -8.83 -0.21 -10.46
CA ILE A 370 -9.98 0.53 -11.00
C ILE A 370 -9.50 1.77 -11.79
N LEU A 371 -8.55 2.53 -11.26
CA LEU A 371 -8.00 3.72 -11.95
C LEU A 371 -7.18 3.36 -13.20
N SER A 372 -6.45 2.25 -13.17
CA SER A 372 -5.65 1.74 -14.28
C SER A 372 -6.50 1.10 -15.38
N SER A 373 -7.66 0.52 -15.03
CA SER A 373 -8.59 -0.13 -15.97
C SER A 373 -9.33 0.85 -16.89
N ALA A 374 -9.23 2.16 -16.61
CA ALA A 374 -9.87 3.15 -17.45
C ALA A 374 -9.34 3.08 -18.88
N ASP A 375 -10.21 2.70 -19.82
CA ASP A 375 -10.02 2.99 -21.24
C ASP A 375 -9.60 4.46 -21.43
N TYR A 376 -9.00 4.80 -22.57
CA TYR A 376 -8.70 6.18 -23.00
C TYR A 376 -9.93 7.13 -23.04
N SER A 377 -11.08 6.69 -22.51
CA SER A 377 -12.13 7.58 -22.02
C SER A 377 -11.55 8.73 -21.21
N THR A 378 -12.03 9.94 -21.51
CA THR A 378 -11.52 11.17 -20.92
C THR A 378 -11.71 11.22 -19.40
N ALA A 379 -12.76 10.59 -18.86
CA ALA A 379 -13.10 10.70 -17.44
C ALA A 379 -12.09 9.96 -16.53
N GLY A 380 -11.73 8.71 -16.86
CA GLY A 380 -10.79 7.94 -16.04
C GLY A 380 -9.36 8.50 -16.13
N HIS A 381 -8.95 8.97 -17.31
CA HIS A 381 -7.67 9.66 -17.51
C HIS A 381 -7.54 10.91 -16.65
N VAL A 382 -8.56 11.77 -16.66
CA VAL A 382 -8.56 13.00 -15.85
C VAL A 382 -8.50 12.68 -14.36
N GLU A 383 -9.19 11.65 -13.90
CA GLU A 383 -9.26 11.34 -12.47
C GLU A 383 -7.94 10.77 -11.92
N ARG A 384 -7.24 9.90 -12.66
CA ARG A 384 -5.91 9.39 -12.22
C ARG A 384 -4.84 10.48 -12.20
N GLU A 385 -4.86 11.39 -13.18
CA GLU A 385 -3.95 12.53 -13.22
C GLU A 385 -4.27 13.54 -12.13
N ARG A 386 -5.55 13.78 -11.87
CA ARG A 386 -6.00 14.59 -10.73
C ARG A 386 -5.53 13.98 -9.41
N LEU A 387 -5.66 12.66 -9.24
CA LEU A 387 -5.18 11.96 -8.05
C LEU A 387 -3.67 12.18 -7.86
N VAL A 388 -2.86 11.94 -8.89
CA VAL A 388 -1.40 12.14 -8.81
C VAL A 388 -1.08 13.58 -8.44
N LYS A 389 -1.76 14.56 -9.04
CA LYS A 389 -1.57 15.99 -8.70
C LYS A 389 -1.92 16.28 -7.23
N GLU A 390 -3.02 15.73 -6.72
CA GLU A 390 -3.41 15.91 -5.30
C GLU A 390 -2.46 15.18 -4.34
N LEU A 391 -1.85 14.06 -4.74
CA LEU A 391 -0.88 13.30 -3.93
C LEU A 391 0.51 13.94 -3.89
N VAL A 392 1.00 14.48 -5.02
CA VAL A 392 2.32 15.11 -5.14
C VAL A 392 2.35 16.48 -4.46
N HIS A 393 1.29 17.27 -4.64
CA HIS A 393 1.18 18.61 -4.07
C HIS A 393 0.09 18.62 -2.99
N PRO A 394 0.31 17.96 -1.84
CA PRO A 394 -0.66 18.02 -0.77
C PRO A 394 -0.85 19.49 -0.37
N PRO A 395 -2.08 19.93 -0.08
CA PRO A 395 -2.36 21.33 0.24
C PRO A 395 -1.42 21.78 1.35
N SER A 396 -0.51 22.70 1.02
CA SER A 396 0.59 23.11 1.89
C SER A 396 0.04 23.48 3.26
N ASN A 397 0.34 22.67 4.27
CA ASN A 397 -0.05 22.96 5.65
C ASN A 397 0.79 24.15 6.12
N LYS A 398 0.26 25.37 5.94
CA LYS A 398 0.86 26.64 6.37
C LYS A 398 1.23 26.70 7.86
N LEU A 399 0.85 25.69 8.65
CA LEU A 399 1.20 25.53 10.05
C LEU A 399 2.71 25.32 10.27
N ALA A 400 3.45 24.73 9.32
CA ALA A 400 4.86 24.40 9.52
C ALA A 400 5.83 25.59 9.45
N GLU A 401 5.47 26.69 8.77
CA GLU A 401 6.40 27.81 8.54
C GLU A 401 6.45 28.85 9.66
N SER A 402 5.51 28.84 10.61
CA SER A 402 5.28 30.03 11.45
C SER A 402 5.97 30.05 12.82
N GLN A 403 6.55 28.95 13.35
CA GLN A 403 7.31 29.00 14.61
C GLN A 403 8.46 28.00 14.70
N PRO A 404 9.60 28.36 15.34
CA PRO A 404 10.70 27.44 15.63
C PRO A 404 10.23 26.38 16.65
N THR A 405 9.83 25.22 16.14
CA THR A 405 9.36 24.10 16.96
C THR A 405 10.54 23.32 17.56
N PRO A 406 10.37 22.69 18.74
CA PRO A 406 11.38 21.83 19.35
C PRO A 406 11.78 20.65 18.45
N ALA A 407 13.00 20.13 18.60
CA ALA A 407 13.59 19.08 17.75
C ALA A 407 12.71 17.81 17.58
N VAL A 408 11.95 17.43 18.62
CA VAL A 408 11.03 16.28 18.59
C VAL A 408 9.91 16.48 17.56
N VAL A 409 9.36 17.69 17.47
CA VAL A 409 8.29 18.03 16.50
C VAL A 409 8.83 17.97 15.07
N HIS A 410 10.11 18.31 14.87
CA HIS A 410 10.76 18.19 13.57
C HIS A 410 10.87 16.72 13.12
N LYS A 411 11.31 15.81 13.99
CA LYS A 411 11.39 14.36 13.67
C LYS A 411 10.02 13.78 13.30
N GLN A 412 8.98 14.12 14.07
CA GLN A 412 7.62 13.68 13.80
C GLN A 412 7.08 14.23 12.47
N ALA A 413 7.28 15.52 12.21
CA ALA A 413 6.91 16.13 10.94
C ALA A 413 7.63 15.46 9.76
N GLN A 414 8.91 15.13 9.92
CA GLN A 414 9.70 14.42 8.92
C GLN A 414 9.18 12.99 8.68
N ALA A 415 8.89 12.23 9.74
CA ALA A 415 8.31 10.88 9.63
C ALA A 415 6.96 10.92 8.90
N TYR A 416 6.12 11.91 9.21
CA TYR A 416 4.86 12.14 8.52
C TYR A 416 5.09 12.43 7.02
N ILE A 417 5.98 13.36 6.67
CA ILE A 417 6.31 13.68 5.27
C ILE A 417 6.79 12.43 4.52
N LEU A 418 7.74 11.69 5.09
CA LEU A 418 8.28 10.48 4.48
C LEU A 418 7.22 9.40 4.29
N SER A 419 6.36 9.15 5.30
CA SER A 419 5.27 8.19 5.18
C SER A 419 4.31 8.52 4.03
N LYS A 420 4.03 9.82 3.83
CA LYS A 420 3.15 10.31 2.78
C LYS A 420 3.81 10.20 1.41
N THR A 421 5.09 10.57 1.31
CA THR A 421 5.89 10.41 0.09
C THR A 421 6.00 8.95 -0.31
N ALA A 422 6.31 8.03 0.63
CA ALA A 422 6.36 6.60 0.36
C ALA A 422 5.01 6.07 -0.16
N PHE A 423 3.89 6.45 0.48
CA PHE A 423 2.55 6.09 0.02
C PHE A 423 2.25 6.65 -1.39
N THR A 424 2.60 7.90 -1.65
CA THR A 424 2.42 8.56 -2.95
C THR A 424 3.23 7.86 -4.05
N LEU A 425 4.52 7.60 -3.83
CA LEU A 425 5.38 6.91 -4.78
C LEU A 425 4.87 5.49 -5.08
N SER A 426 4.41 4.79 -4.05
CA SER A 426 3.80 3.47 -4.19
C SER A 426 2.54 3.47 -5.07
N CYS A 427 1.69 4.49 -4.95
CA CYS A 427 0.52 4.65 -5.83
C CYS A 427 0.95 4.99 -7.27
N ILE A 428 1.92 5.90 -7.42
CA ILE A 428 2.43 6.33 -8.73
C ILE A 428 3.02 5.15 -9.48
N GLU A 429 3.81 4.30 -8.82
CA GLU A 429 4.44 3.11 -9.42
C GLU A 429 3.44 2.27 -10.23
N GLN A 430 2.26 2.01 -9.66
CA GLN A 430 1.21 1.21 -10.31
C GLN A 430 0.48 1.96 -11.42
N LEU A 431 0.49 3.30 -11.39
CA LEU A 431 -0.17 4.15 -12.38
C LEU A 431 0.75 4.54 -13.55
N VAL A 432 2.07 4.38 -13.43
CA VAL A 432 3.03 4.76 -14.49
C VAL A 432 2.62 4.30 -15.90
N PRO A 433 2.18 3.04 -16.13
CA PRO A 433 1.83 2.57 -17.48
C PRO A 433 0.67 3.33 -18.13
N VAL A 434 -0.15 4.02 -17.33
CA VAL A 434 -1.36 4.70 -17.78
C VAL A 434 -1.31 6.22 -17.65
N LEU A 435 -0.27 6.79 -17.04
CA LEU A 435 -0.10 8.24 -16.93
C LEU A 435 0.38 8.85 -18.25
N SER A 436 0.01 10.11 -18.49
CA SER A 436 0.56 10.86 -19.63
C SER A 436 2.03 11.21 -19.42
N VAL A 437 2.74 11.42 -20.53
CA VAL A 437 4.15 11.83 -20.50
C VAL A 437 4.32 13.18 -19.79
N GLU A 438 3.39 14.11 -19.96
CA GLU A 438 3.41 15.40 -19.26
C GLU A 438 3.45 15.20 -17.74
N TYR A 439 2.62 14.30 -17.21
CA TYR A 439 2.58 14.00 -15.79
C TYR A 439 3.83 13.28 -15.28
N LEU A 440 4.34 12.33 -16.08
CA LEU A 440 5.57 11.60 -15.78
C LEU A 440 6.80 12.51 -15.71
N THR A 441 6.88 13.50 -16.60
CA THR A 441 8.02 14.42 -16.71
C THR A 441 7.93 15.64 -15.79
N GLY A 442 6.73 15.99 -15.31
CA GLY A 442 6.51 17.08 -14.37
C GLY A 442 6.26 16.57 -12.94
N PRO A 443 5.00 16.54 -12.46
CA PRO A 443 4.67 16.22 -11.07
C PRO A 443 5.29 14.93 -10.51
N VAL A 444 5.33 13.87 -11.32
CA VAL A 444 5.92 12.59 -10.87
C VAL A 444 7.43 12.73 -10.67
N TRP A 445 8.13 13.35 -11.63
CA TRP A 445 9.57 13.54 -11.52
C TRP A 445 9.94 14.45 -10.33
N GLU A 446 9.17 15.50 -10.07
CA GLU A 446 9.37 16.42 -8.93
C GLU A 446 9.39 15.70 -7.57
N VAL A 447 8.57 14.66 -7.39
CA VAL A 447 8.57 13.87 -6.14
C VAL A 447 9.60 12.74 -6.16
N VAL A 448 9.91 12.17 -7.32
CA VAL A 448 10.84 11.04 -7.42
C VAL A 448 12.29 11.50 -7.27
N GLU A 449 12.73 12.53 -8.00
CA GLU A 449 14.14 12.95 -8.08
C GLU A 449 14.78 13.20 -6.70
N PRO A 450 14.17 13.94 -5.76
CA PRO A 450 14.79 14.22 -4.46
C PRO A 450 15.00 12.96 -3.60
N ASN A 451 14.25 11.90 -3.88
CA ASN A 451 14.25 10.67 -3.09
C ASN A 451 15.10 9.54 -3.70
N LEU A 452 15.79 9.81 -4.82
CA LEU A 452 16.72 8.87 -5.45
C LEU A 452 18.10 8.81 -4.77
N PHE A 453 18.38 9.73 -3.86
CA PHE A 453 19.61 9.73 -3.08
C PHE A 453 19.29 9.50 -1.61
N LEU A 454 19.88 8.44 -1.04
CA LEU A 454 19.75 8.17 0.38
C LEU A 454 20.90 8.85 1.14
N ASP A 455 20.62 9.99 1.77
CA ASP A 455 21.54 10.65 2.70
C ASP A 455 21.29 10.18 4.15
N LEU A 456 21.91 9.05 4.51
CA LEU A 456 21.97 8.57 5.91
C LEU A 456 23.13 9.23 6.70
N GLY A 457 23.96 10.05 6.05
CA GLY A 457 25.35 10.28 6.48
C GLY A 457 25.58 11.46 7.43
N ALA A 458 24.65 12.41 7.54
CA ALA A 458 24.91 13.62 8.32
C ALA A 458 24.96 13.42 9.85
N VAL A 459 24.36 12.35 10.40
CA VAL A 459 24.21 12.19 11.85
C VAL A 459 25.41 11.49 12.52
N ASN A 460 26.10 10.58 11.81
CA ASN A 460 27.16 9.75 12.41
C ASN A 460 28.59 10.28 12.20
N SER A 461 28.79 11.39 11.47
CA SER A 461 30.12 11.98 11.24
C SER A 461 30.53 13.05 12.26
N ALA A 462 29.62 13.43 13.18
CA ALA A 462 29.99 14.23 14.33
C ALA A 462 30.86 13.38 15.28
N ASN A 463 32.17 13.44 15.09
CA ASN A 463 33.16 12.85 16.00
C ASN A 463 32.71 13.11 17.45
N PRO A 464 32.61 12.07 18.30
CA PRO A 464 32.37 12.31 19.72
C PRO A 464 33.46 13.27 20.22
N PRO A 465 33.11 14.34 20.98
CA PRO A 465 34.11 15.26 21.49
C PRO A 465 35.20 14.46 22.22
N PRO A 466 36.49 14.80 22.04
CA PRO A 466 37.57 14.00 22.58
C PRO A 466 37.39 13.84 24.10
N LEU A 467 37.14 12.60 24.53
CA LEU A 467 37.12 12.15 25.92
C LEU A 467 38.54 12.25 26.50
N ASN A 468 38.99 13.46 26.79
CA ASN A 468 40.23 13.73 27.53
C ASN A 468 39.94 14.75 28.63
N ALA A 469 39.30 14.30 29.71
CA ALA A 469 39.34 14.96 31.01
C ALA A 469 39.25 13.91 32.13
N PRO A 470 40.33 13.64 32.87
CA PRO A 470 40.28 12.83 34.08
C PRO A 470 39.71 13.70 35.22
N GLY A 471 38.41 13.61 35.46
CA GLY A 471 37.73 14.28 36.57
C GLY A 471 37.05 13.26 37.48
N ASN A 472 37.70 12.91 38.59
CA ASN A 472 37.12 12.11 39.67
C ASN A 472 35.95 12.86 40.32
N GLY A 473 34.74 12.33 40.16
CA GLY A 473 33.56 12.77 40.90
C GLY A 473 32.37 11.88 40.58
N GLU A 474 32.08 10.90 41.43
CA GLU A 474 30.83 10.13 41.40
C GLU A 474 29.64 11.05 41.73
N PRO A 475 28.60 11.14 40.87
CA PRO A 475 27.30 11.62 41.28
C PRO A 475 26.35 10.42 41.40
N SER A 476 26.11 10.01 42.65
CA SER A 476 24.95 9.21 43.03
C SER A 476 23.68 10.07 42.88
N GLY A 477 22.72 9.68 42.03
CA GLY A 477 21.39 10.30 42.04
C GLY A 477 20.53 10.03 40.81
N GLN A 478 19.56 9.13 40.96
CA GLN A 478 18.31 8.95 40.19
C GLN A 478 18.05 9.99 39.07
N GLY A 479 18.21 9.56 37.80
CA GLY A 479 17.89 10.38 36.63
C GLY A 479 17.93 9.60 35.31
N GLY A 480 17.47 8.34 35.28
CA GLY A 480 17.45 7.51 34.08
C GLY A 480 16.03 7.20 33.63
N SER A 481 15.53 7.85 32.57
CA SER A 481 14.33 7.38 31.83
C SER A 481 14.05 8.04 30.48
N ASN A 482 14.74 9.13 30.09
CA ASN A 482 14.44 9.82 28.83
C ASN A 482 15.31 9.42 27.62
N ALA A 483 16.52 8.87 27.82
CA ALA A 483 17.42 8.53 26.70
C ALA A 483 16.95 7.34 25.85
N ASP A 484 16.19 6.40 26.42
CA ASP A 484 15.73 5.21 25.69
C ASP A 484 14.61 5.52 24.68
N LEU A 485 13.85 6.61 24.86
CA LEU A 485 12.73 6.96 23.96
C LEU A 485 13.20 7.60 22.64
N ASP A 486 14.36 8.27 22.64
CA ASP A 486 14.88 8.91 21.43
C ASP A 486 15.41 7.88 20.42
N LEU A 487 15.84 6.69 20.88
CA LEU A 487 16.38 5.62 20.01
C LEU A 487 15.31 4.93 19.16
N ASP A 488 14.11 4.69 19.69
CA ASP A 488 13.04 3.98 18.96
C ASP A 488 12.50 4.82 17.78
N LEU A 489 12.37 6.15 17.96
CA LEU A 489 11.91 7.06 16.91
C LEU A 489 12.90 7.20 15.75
N ASP A 490 14.20 7.07 16.01
CA ASP A 490 15.23 7.17 14.98
C ASP A 490 15.26 5.92 14.08
N LEU A 491 15.03 4.73 14.65
CA LEU A 491 14.90 3.49 13.89
C LEU A 491 13.71 3.52 12.93
N ASP A 492 12.56 4.03 13.39
CA ASP A 492 11.37 4.18 12.56
C ASP A 492 11.57 5.18 11.41
N LEU A 493 12.31 6.26 11.66
CA LEU A 493 12.56 7.29 10.66
C LEU A 493 13.49 6.78 9.55
N ASP A 494 14.55 6.05 9.89
CA ASP A 494 15.47 5.47 8.90
C ASP A 494 14.79 4.38 8.07
N GLN A 495 13.90 3.59 8.67
CA GLN A 495 13.05 2.65 7.94
C GLN A 495 12.14 3.38 6.94
N LEU A 496 11.53 4.51 7.31
CA LEU A 496 10.69 5.31 6.42
C LEU A 496 11.49 5.98 5.29
N LYS A 497 12.70 6.48 5.57
CA LYS A 497 13.61 6.99 4.52
C LYS A 497 13.94 5.88 3.53
N ARG A 498 14.24 4.69 4.05
CA ARG A 498 14.54 3.50 3.23
C ARG A 498 13.37 3.10 2.35
N GLU A 499 12.16 3.03 2.89
CA GLU A 499 10.93 2.72 2.14
C GLU A 499 10.67 3.78 1.05
N THR A 500 10.82 5.06 1.38
CA THR A 500 10.66 6.18 0.43
C THR A 500 11.67 6.07 -0.71
N PHE A 501 12.93 5.81 -0.38
CA PHE A 501 14.01 5.62 -1.34
C PHE A 501 13.76 4.43 -2.27
N GLU A 502 13.39 3.27 -1.73
CA GLU A 502 13.07 2.08 -2.53
C GLU A 502 11.87 2.32 -3.44
N SER A 503 10.82 3.00 -2.93
CA SER A 503 9.65 3.36 -3.72
C SER A 503 9.99 4.32 -4.87
N ALA A 504 10.89 5.28 -4.65
CA ALA A 504 11.34 6.20 -5.70
C ALA A 504 12.08 5.46 -6.82
N HIS A 505 12.95 4.51 -6.45
CA HIS A 505 13.61 3.64 -7.42
C HIS A 505 12.60 2.79 -8.20
N SER A 506 11.60 2.19 -7.54
CA SER A 506 10.55 1.40 -8.20
C SER A 506 9.78 2.21 -9.24
N VAL A 507 9.43 3.47 -8.96
CA VAL A 507 8.77 4.35 -9.93
C VAL A 507 9.61 4.54 -11.19
N ILE A 508 10.91 4.83 -11.06
CA ILE A 508 11.81 4.96 -12.23
C ILE A 508 11.87 3.67 -13.05
N LEU A 509 11.95 2.52 -12.38
CA LEU A 509 11.96 1.24 -13.06
C LEU A 509 10.64 0.96 -13.78
N ALA A 510 9.51 1.33 -13.20
CA ALA A 510 8.20 1.26 -13.85
C ALA A 510 8.14 2.18 -15.09
N MET A 511 8.76 3.38 -15.04
CA MET A 511 8.84 4.28 -16.20
C MET A 511 9.64 3.68 -17.35
N PHE A 512 10.76 3.05 -17.02
CA PHE A 512 11.59 2.34 -17.98
C PHE A 512 10.88 1.10 -18.57
N ALA A 513 10.13 0.36 -17.76
CA ALA A 513 9.33 -0.76 -18.25
C ALA A 513 8.18 -0.31 -19.17
N ALA A 514 7.49 0.78 -18.82
CA ALA A 514 6.45 1.37 -19.65
C ALA A 514 7.01 1.89 -20.98
N HIS A 515 8.19 2.52 -20.96
CA HIS A 515 8.92 2.93 -22.14
C HIS A 515 9.28 1.73 -23.04
N SER A 516 9.84 0.66 -22.48
CA SER A 516 10.20 -0.53 -23.28
C SER A 516 8.99 -1.21 -23.94
N ASN A 517 7.82 -1.14 -23.31
CA ASN A 517 6.57 -1.71 -23.84
C ASN A 517 5.89 -0.82 -24.90
N SER A 518 6.23 0.47 -24.95
CA SER A 518 5.63 1.45 -25.87
C SER A 518 6.30 1.51 -27.25
N ALA A 519 7.41 0.81 -27.44
CA ALA A 519 8.09 0.67 -28.74
C ALA A 519 7.20 -0.11 -29.75
N PRO A 520 7.28 0.18 -31.05
CA PRO A 520 6.22 0.80 -31.85
C PRO A 520 5.19 -0.18 -32.44
N LEU A 521 3.96 -0.16 -31.89
CA LEU A 521 2.76 -0.57 -32.63
C LEU A 521 2.20 0.57 -33.52
N SER A 522 2.67 1.80 -33.34
CA SER A 522 2.07 3.01 -33.92
C SER A 522 2.46 3.33 -35.36
N THR A 523 3.54 2.75 -35.90
CA THR A 523 4.05 3.10 -37.25
C THR A 523 3.46 2.28 -38.40
N LEU A 524 2.71 1.21 -38.12
CA LEU A 524 2.14 0.36 -39.18
C LEU A 524 0.75 0.79 -39.67
N ASN A 525 0.09 1.78 -39.07
CA ASN A 525 -1.33 2.05 -39.36
C ASN A 525 -1.64 3.40 -40.05
N VAL A 526 -0.63 4.13 -40.53
CA VAL A 526 -0.84 5.41 -41.27
C VAL A 526 -0.85 5.23 -42.79
N GLY A 527 -0.48 4.05 -43.30
CA GLY A 527 -0.55 3.74 -44.73
C GLY A 527 -1.72 2.83 -45.06
N ASN A 528 -2.74 3.37 -45.74
CA ASN A 528 -3.64 2.69 -46.68
C ASN A 528 -5.16 2.65 -46.38
N ALA A 529 -5.74 3.72 -45.84
CA ALA A 529 -7.19 3.97 -45.92
C ALA A 529 -7.59 4.78 -47.18
N GLY A 530 -6.93 4.51 -48.32
CA GLY A 530 -7.12 5.22 -49.59
C GLY A 530 -7.66 4.36 -50.75
N GLY A 531 -8.16 3.15 -50.49
CA GLY A 531 -8.68 2.24 -51.51
C GLY A 531 -10.13 1.83 -51.27
N SER A 532 -11.08 2.68 -51.67
CA SER A 532 -12.49 2.32 -51.79
C SER A 532 -12.69 1.47 -53.05
N PRO A 533 -13.25 0.23 -52.99
CA PRO A 533 -13.60 -0.51 -54.19
C PRO A 533 -14.88 0.08 -54.77
N GLY A 534 -14.79 0.49 -56.04
CA GLY A 534 -15.82 1.22 -56.75
C GLY A 534 -17.18 0.53 -56.77
N THR A 535 -18.22 1.33 -56.57
CA THR A 535 -19.57 1.06 -57.08
C THR A 535 -20.03 2.31 -57.81
N GLY A 536 -20.11 2.22 -59.13
CA GLY A 536 -20.65 3.29 -59.96
C GLY A 536 -22.17 3.40 -59.82
N ILE A 537 -22.68 4.61 -60.04
CA ILE A 537 -23.80 4.98 -60.96
C ILE A 537 -24.32 6.38 -60.57
N GLY A 538 -24.43 7.27 -61.57
CA GLY A 538 -25.11 8.58 -61.53
C GLY A 538 -24.16 9.74 -61.20
N GLY A 539 -23.92 10.74 -62.04
CA GLY A 539 -24.82 11.43 -62.95
C GLY A 539 -25.11 12.82 -62.37
N GLY A 540 -24.45 13.88 -62.86
CA GLY A 540 -24.71 15.24 -62.37
C GLY A 540 -23.73 16.28 -62.92
N ALA A 541 -24.22 17.07 -63.87
CA ALA A 541 -23.49 18.07 -64.62
C ALA A 541 -23.29 19.39 -63.86
N GLY A 542 -22.24 20.13 -64.25
CA GLY A 542 -22.27 21.59 -64.30
C GLY A 542 -21.61 22.33 -63.12
N GLY A 543 -20.50 23.03 -63.41
CA GLY A 543 -19.97 24.01 -62.48
C GLY A 543 -18.51 24.41 -62.70
N LYS A 544 -18.17 24.97 -63.87
CA LYS A 544 -16.87 25.63 -64.10
C LYS A 544 -16.82 26.95 -63.32
N GLY A 545 -16.24 26.94 -62.12
CA GLY A 545 -15.88 28.14 -61.35
C GLY A 545 -14.36 28.29 -61.23
N LYS A 546 -13.73 29.06 -62.13
CA LYS A 546 -12.33 29.50 -62.01
C LYS A 546 -12.24 30.61 -60.95
N GLY A 547 -11.91 30.24 -59.72
CA GLY A 547 -11.55 31.19 -58.64
C GLY A 547 -10.04 31.19 -58.38
N LYS A 548 -9.31 32.15 -58.96
CA LYS A 548 -7.88 32.39 -58.72
C LYS A 548 -7.73 33.21 -57.42
N GLY A 549 -7.69 32.53 -56.28
CA GLY A 549 -7.45 33.14 -54.96
C GLY A 549 -5.97 33.04 -54.57
N LYS A 550 -5.21 34.13 -54.74
CA LYS A 550 -3.80 34.25 -54.36
C LYS A 550 -3.74 34.60 -52.86
N GLY A 551 -3.82 33.58 -52.00
CA GLY A 551 -3.74 33.71 -50.54
C GLY A 551 -2.29 33.74 -50.05
N LYS A 552 -1.92 34.84 -49.40
CA LYS A 552 -0.59 35.26 -48.98
C LYS A 552 -0.27 34.71 -47.58
N GLY A 553 0.89 34.06 -47.45
CA GLY A 553 1.68 33.91 -46.21
C GLY A 553 0.97 33.32 -44.98
N LYS A 554 0.91 31.99 -44.88
CA LYS A 554 0.59 31.30 -43.62
C LYS A 554 1.92 31.03 -42.89
N GLY A 555 2.15 31.73 -41.79
CA GLY A 555 3.31 31.53 -40.92
C GLY A 555 3.38 30.07 -40.49
N LYS A 556 4.51 29.44 -40.74
CA LYS A 556 4.84 28.11 -40.23
C LYS A 556 5.14 28.30 -38.74
N GLU A 557 4.11 28.24 -37.91
CA GLU A 557 4.29 28.03 -36.47
C GLU A 557 5.15 26.78 -36.34
N GLU A 558 6.38 26.96 -35.86
CA GLU A 558 7.25 25.86 -35.45
C GLU A 558 6.54 25.19 -34.29
N ALA A 559 5.85 24.07 -34.57
CA ALA A 559 5.22 23.27 -33.54
C ALA A 559 6.31 22.89 -32.53
N GLU A 560 6.12 23.26 -31.26
CA GLU A 560 7.04 22.85 -30.20
C GLU A 560 7.20 21.33 -30.24
N PRO A 561 8.44 20.82 -30.10
CA PRO A 561 8.70 19.39 -30.16
C PRO A 561 7.89 18.70 -29.06
N GLU A 562 6.96 17.83 -29.47
CA GLU A 562 6.12 17.05 -28.57
C GLU A 562 7.02 16.27 -27.60
N LEU A 563 6.85 16.51 -26.30
CA LEU A 563 7.59 15.81 -25.25
C LEU A 563 7.18 14.34 -25.27
N THR A 564 8.04 13.50 -25.84
CA THR A 564 7.85 12.05 -25.85
C THR A 564 8.48 11.41 -24.63
N LEU A 565 7.94 10.26 -24.20
CA LEU A 565 8.55 9.48 -23.11
C LEU A 565 9.98 9.06 -23.46
N VAL A 566 10.24 8.80 -24.75
CA VAL A 566 11.55 8.48 -25.28
C VAL A 566 12.55 9.60 -24.97
N SER A 567 12.27 10.83 -25.41
CA SER A 567 13.18 11.96 -25.19
C SER A 567 13.36 12.33 -23.71
N PHE A 568 12.40 11.97 -22.86
CA PHE A 568 12.59 12.04 -21.41
C PHE A 568 13.54 10.96 -20.89
N CYS A 569 13.33 9.69 -21.25
CA CYS A 569 14.21 8.59 -20.85
C CYS A 569 15.65 8.82 -21.31
N GLU A 570 15.88 9.36 -22.51
CA GLU A 570 17.22 9.73 -23.00
C GLU A 570 17.94 10.71 -22.07
N ARG A 571 17.21 11.66 -21.47
CA ARG A 571 17.76 12.64 -20.53
C ARG A 571 17.98 12.06 -19.14
N VAL A 572 17.09 11.16 -18.69
CA VAL A 572 17.14 10.57 -17.34
C VAL A 572 18.17 9.45 -17.23
N VAL A 573 18.41 8.68 -18.30
CA VAL A 573 19.31 7.53 -18.29
C VAL A 573 20.71 7.87 -17.74
N PRO A 574 21.40 8.94 -18.19
CA PRO A 574 22.72 9.26 -17.67
C PRO A 574 22.73 9.63 -16.19
N PHE A 575 21.73 10.39 -15.75
CA PHE A 575 21.55 10.77 -14.36
C PHE A 575 21.32 9.54 -13.47
N TYR A 576 20.41 8.65 -13.88
CA TYR A 576 20.06 7.47 -13.10
C TYR A 576 21.19 6.43 -13.05
N ALA A 577 21.98 6.29 -14.12
CA ALA A 577 23.17 5.44 -14.11
C ALA A 577 24.17 5.84 -13.01
N ARG A 578 24.45 7.15 -12.89
CA ARG A 578 25.32 7.70 -11.83
C ARG A 578 24.71 7.54 -10.45
N CYS A 579 23.42 7.81 -10.33
CA CYS A 579 22.67 7.60 -9.09
C CYS A 579 22.80 6.16 -8.57
N LEU A 580 22.61 5.14 -9.43
CA LEU A 580 22.78 3.74 -9.04
C LEU A 580 24.22 3.40 -8.63
N ILE A 581 25.22 3.94 -9.33
CA ILE A 581 26.64 3.77 -8.98
C ILE A 581 26.95 4.39 -7.62
N GLU A 582 26.43 5.58 -7.32
CA GLU A 582 26.58 6.24 -6.01
C GLU A 582 25.81 5.50 -4.91
N ASN A 583 24.74 4.81 -5.27
CA ASN A 583 23.94 3.99 -4.37
C ASN A 583 24.46 2.55 -4.20
N SER A 584 25.61 2.23 -4.79
CA SER A 584 26.30 0.94 -4.60
C SER A 584 27.12 0.84 -3.31
N THR A 585 27.21 1.90 -2.51
CA THR A 585 27.90 1.87 -1.21
C THR A 585 27.16 0.98 -0.21
N GLU A 586 27.81 0.61 0.89
CA GLU A 586 27.19 -0.11 1.99
C GLU A 586 25.99 0.68 2.56
N ASN A 587 24.99 -0.03 3.10
CA ASN A 587 23.74 0.52 3.69
C ASN A 587 22.74 1.20 2.74
N LYS A 588 23.05 1.33 1.44
CA LYS A 588 22.12 1.79 0.41
C LYS A 588 21.44 0.59 -0.28
N LEU A 589 21.28 0.58 -1.60
CA LEU A 589 20.66 -0.54 -2.32
C LEU A 589 21.35 -1.85 -1.95
N THR A 590 20.61 -2.94 -1.82
CA THR A 590 21.23 -4.28 -1.72
C THR A 590 21.86 -4.65 -3.07
N THR A 591 22.81 -5.59 -3.09
CA THR A 591 23.43 -6.05 -4.35
C THR A 591 22.38 -6.55 -5.35
N GLY A 592 21.37 -7.29 -4.87
CA GLY A 592 20.27 -7.76 -5.72
C GLY A 592 19.43 -6.61 -6.30
N GLN A 593 19.03 -5.64 -5.47
CA GLN A 593 18.29 -4.45 -5.93
C GLN A 593 19.10 -3.65 -6.96
N LEU A 594 20.41 -3.45 -6.72
CA LEU A 594 21.30 -2.76 -7.64
C LEU A 594 21.40 -3.47 -8.99
N CYS A 595 21.61 -4.79 -8.98
CA CYS A 595 21.66 -5.61 -10.20
C CYS A 595 20.36 -5.50 -11.02
N ILE A 596 19.20 -5.66 -10.36
CA ILE A 596 17.90 -5.56 -11.02
C ILE A 596 17.68 -4.17 -11.61
N ALA A 597 17.95 -3.11 -10.83
CA ALA A 597 17.74 -1.74 -11.26
C ALA A 597 18.65 -1.34 -12.43
N TYR A 598 19.93 -1.71 -12.38
CA TYR A 598 20.89 -1.37 -13.44
C TYR A 598 20.61 -2.17 -14.71
N ALA A 599 20.28 -3.47 -14.61
CA ALA A 599 19.90 -4.28 -15.76
C ALA A 599 18.62 -3.77 -16.44
N ALA A 600 17.63 -3.31 -15.66
CA ALA A 600 16.41 -2.70 -16.19
C ALA A 600 16.70 -1.35 -16.88
N LEU A 601 17.59 -0.52 -16.32
CA LEU A 601 18.07 0.71 -16.96
C LEU A 601 18.72 0.41 -18.32
N VAL A 602 19.65 -0.55 -18.37
CA VAL A 602 20.31 -0.96 -19.61
C VAL A 602 19.30 -1.47 -20.62
N ARG A 603 18.36 -2.33 -20.20
CA ARG A 603 17.29 -2.86 -21.08
C ARG A 603 16.47 -1.73 -21.69
N SER A 604 16.04 -0.76 -20.91
CA SER A 604 15.29 0.40 -21.42
C SER A 604 16.13 1.23 -22.41
N ALA A 605 17.41 1.47 -22.08
CA ALA A 605 18.33 2.18 -22.97
C ALA A 605 18.55 1.43 -24.31
N THR A 606 18.44 0.11 -24.35
CA THR A 606 18.50 -0.67 -25.61
C THR A 606 17.25 -0.57 -26.46
N THR A 607 16.06 -0.41 -25.86
CA THR A 607 14.79 -0.35 -26.61
C THR A 607 14.65 0.91 -27.48
N ASN A 608 15.32 2.00 -27.11
CA ASN A 608 15.28 3.25 -27.87
C ASN A 608 15.78 3.07 -29.32
N ALA A 609 16.83 2.27 -29.50
CA ALA A 609 17.45 1.92 -30.78
C ALA A 609 16.43 1.45 -31.84
N ALA A 610 15.50 0.59 -31.42
CA ALA A 610 14.57 -0.13 -32.28
C ALA A 610 13.48 0.77 -32.89
N SER A 611 13.24 1.95 -32.31
CA SER A 611 12.23 2.89 -32.79
C SER A 611 12.67 3.65 -34.06
N SER A 612 13.98 3.72 -34.32
CA SER A 612 14.56 4.65 -35.29
C SER A 612 14.77 4.08 -36.70
N THR A 613 14.68 2.77 -36.91
CA THR A 613 15.11 2.15 -38.19
C THR A 613 14.10 1.14 -38.76
N THR A 614 13.74 1.33 -40.02
CA THR A 614 12.99 0.36 -40.84
C THR A 614 13.90 -0.69 -41.48
N THR A 615 15.21 -0.61 -41.24
CA THR A 615 16.24 -1.49 -41.79
C THR A 615 16.81 -2.37 -40.68
N THR A 616 16.86 -3.68 -40.91
CA THR A 616 17.35 -4.75 -40.02
C THR A 616 18.86 -4.70 -39.73
N ASP A 617 19.46 -3.51 -39.76
CA ASP A 617 20.89 -3.32 -39.59
C ASP A 617 21.18 -3.10 -38.10
N ASP A 618 21.65 -4.14 -37.42
CA ASP A 618 22.03 -4.13 -35.99
C ASP A 618 23.35 -3.36 -35.77
N ARG A 619 23.37 -2.08 -36.17
CA ARG A 619 24.57 -1.25 -35.97
C ARG A 619 24.73 -0.87 -34.50
N PRO A 620 25.96 -0.90 -33.97
CA PRO A 620 26.24 -0.54 -32.57
C PRO A 620 25.89 0.94 -32.27
N GLU A 621 25.87 1.80 -33.29
CA GLU A 621 25.51 3.22 -33.19
C GLU A 621 24.06 3.45 -32.71
N HIS A 622 23.18 2.47 -32.84
CA HIS A 622 21.81 2.60 -32.33
C HIS A 622 21.72 2.39 -30.81
N TYR A 623 22.73 1.77 -30.19
CA TYR A 623 22.72 1.41 -28.77
C TYR A 623 23.61 2.32 -27.90
N VAL A 624 23.79 3.59 -28.30
CA VAL A 624 24.69 4.54 -27.63
C VAL A 624 24.37 4.72 -26.15
N LEU A 625 23.08 4.81 -25.77
CA LEU A 625 22.70 4.98 -24.37
C LEU A 625 22.97 3.74 -23.52
N ALA A 626 22.71 2.55 -24.05
CA ALA A 626 23.01 1.31 -23.35
C ALA A 626 24.52 1.15 -23.14
N TRP A 627 25.30 1.46 -24.17
CA TRP A 627 26.75 1.46 -24.09
C TRP A 627 27.27 2.52 -23.11
N TYR A 628 26.67 3.72 -23.08
CA TYR A 628 26.98 4.76 -22.10
C TYR A 628 26.83 4.25 -20.67
N CYS A 629 25.73 3.56 -20.33
CA CYS A 629 25.55 2.95 -19.01
C CYS A 629 26.69 1.97 -18.69
N ILE A 630 27.02 1.06 -19.61
CA ILE A 630 28.12 0.11 -19.41
C ILE A 630 29.47 0.83 -19.20
N GLN A 631 29.76 1.86 -19.98
CA GLN A 631 30.99 2.65 -19.84
C GLN A 631 31.09 3.37 -18.49
N GLU A 632 30.00 3.99 -18.02
CA GLU A 632 29.96 4.61 -16.69
C GLU A 632 30.18 3.59 -15.58
N LEU A 633 29.58 2.39 -15.68
CA LEU A 633 29.78 1.31 -14.71
C LEU A 633 31.23 0.81 -14.70
N LEU A 634 31.83 0.59 -15.87
CA LEU A 634 33.24 0.20 -16.00
C LEU A 634 34.19 1.28 -15.49
N ALA A 635 33.91 2.56 -15.76
CA ALA A 635 34.68 3.68 -15.24
C ALA A 635 34.63 3.71 -13.71
N ALA A 636 33.45 3.50 -13.11
CA ALA A 636 33.30 3.42 -11.67
C ALA A 636 34.08 2.26 -11.06
N ILE A 637 34.04 1.08 -11.67
CA ILE A 637 34.82 -0.10 -11.24
C ILE A 637 36.33 0.18 -11.26
N ARG A 638 36.82 0.84 -12.32
CA ARG A 638 38.26 1.13 -12.53
C ARG A 638 38.78 2.24 -11.61
N ASN A 639 37.90 3.12 -11.13
CA ASN A 639 38.24 4.25 -10.27
C ASN A 639 38.21 3.91 -8.76
N LEU A 640 37.87 2.68 -8.37
CA LEU A 640 37.93 2.24 -6.97
C LEU A 640 39.35 1.81 -6.59
N ASP A 641 39.82 2.28 -5.44
CA ASP A 641 41.06 1.90 -4.79
C ASP A 641 40.96 0.48 -4.17
N ASP A 642 42.11 -0.11 -3.81
CA ASP A 642 42.19 -1.48 -3.27
C ASP A 642 41.85 -1.60 -1.76
N ASP A 643 41.23 -0.57 -1.18
CA ASP A 643 40.77 -0.56 0.21
C ASP A 643 39.66 -1.61 0.44
N ARG A 644 39.59 -2.22 1.63
CA ARG A 644 38.70 -3.35 1.93
C ARG A 644 37.22 -3.01 1.70
N HIS A 645 36.77 -1.82 2.11
CA HIS A 645 35.39 -1.36 1.86
C HIS A 645 35.13 -1.09 0.38
N GLN A 646 36.15 -0.59 -0.33
CA GLN A 646 36.06 -0.34 -1.77
C GLN A 646 36.07 -1.65 -2.56
N ARG A 647 36.79 -2.69 -2.13
CA ARG A 647 36.76 -4.05 -2.69
C ARG A 647 35.37 -4.66 -2.63
N GLN A 648 34.66 -4.53 -1.50
CA GLN A 648 33.26 -4.99 -1.41
C GLN A 648 32.35 -4.22 -2.38
N ARG A 649 32.49 -2.90 -2.47
CA ARG A 649 31.75 -2.09 -3.45
C ARG A 649 32.09 -2.50 -4.89
N GLN A 650 33.36 -2.72 -5.19
CA GLN A 650 33.84 -3.17 -6.49
C GLN A 650 33.24 -4.52 -6.87
N HIS A 651 33.24 -5.49 -5.95
CA HIS A 651 32.60 -6.79 -6.14
C HIS A 651 31.10 -6.66 -6.46
N ARG A 652 30.39 -5.78 -5.74
CA ARG A 652 28.97 -5.48 -6.03
C ARG A 652 28.76 -4.87 -7.42
N LEU A 653 29.65 -3.97 -7.85
CA LEU A 653 29.61 -3.40 -9.20
C LEU A 653 29.96 -4.43 -10.28
N HIS A 654 30.89 -5.37 -10.03
CA HIS A 654 31.15 -6.50 -10.92
C HIS A 654 29.92 -7.40 -11.09
N LEU A 655 29.24 -7.76 -10.00
CA LEU A 655 27.98 -8.51 -10.06
C LEU A 655 26.90 -7.75 -10.84
N THR A 656 26.86 -6.43 -10.68
CA THR A 656 25.94 -5.55 -11.42
C THR A 656 26.25 -5.56 -12.92
N LEU A 657 27.53 -5.45 -13.31
CA LEU A 657 27.96 -5.54 -14.71
C LEU A 657 27.56 -6.88 -15.34
N ILE A 658 27.81 -7.98 -14.62
CA ILE A 658 27.43 -9.34 -15.05
C ILE A 658 25.91 -9.45 -15.22
N SER A 659 25.12 -8.86 -14.32
CA SER A 659 23.66 -8.88 -14.43
C SER A 659 23.12 -8.15 -15.67
N CYS A 660 23.89 -7.20 -16.22
CA CYS A 660 23.51 -6.47 -17.43
C CYS A 660 23.66 -7.30 -18.71
N VAL A 661 24.40 -8.42 -18.67
CA VAL A 661 24.66 -9.27 -19.84
C VAL A 661 23.35 -9.75 -20.50
N SER A 662 22.34 -10.09 -19.71
CA SER A 662 21.01 -10.53 -20.20
C SER A 662 20.11 -9.39 -20.71
N ALA A 663 20.55 -8.14 -20.60
CA ALA A 663 19.85 -6.96 -21.09
C ALA A 663 20.46 -6.39 -22.38
N LEU A 664 21.61 -6.91 -22.84
CA LEU A 664 22.36 -6.36 -23.97
C LEU A 664 21.97 -7.02 -25.30
N PRO A 665 21.89 -6.25 -26.40
CA PRO A 665 21.77 -6.80 -27.75
C PRO A 665 23.09 -7.46 -28.17
N LEU A 666 23.01 -8.37 -29.14
CA LEU A 666 24.18 -9.06 -29.70
C LEU A 666 25.33 -8.11 -30.11
N ALA A 667 25.01 -6.92 -30.63
CA ALA A 667 25.99 -5.92 -31.05
C ALA A 667 26.88 -5.38 -29.91
N LEU A 668 26.39 -5.37 -28.67
CA LEU A 668 27.14 -4.93 -27.48
C LEU A 668 27.64 -6.10 -26.63
N LEU A 669 26.99 -7.26 -26.74
CA LEU A 669 27.24 -8.43 -25.89
C LEU A 669 28.71 -8.88 -25.93
N GLY A 670 29.32 -8.91 -27.12
CA GLY A 670 30.72 -9.32 -27.28
C GLY A 670 31.69 -8.46 -26.47
N SER A 671 31.61 -7.14 -26.63
CA SER A 671 32.49 -6.20 -25.94
C SER A 671 32.38 -6.28 -24.42
N VAL A 672 31.15 -6.47 -23.90
CA VAL A 672 30.93 -6.58 -22.45
C VAL A 672 31.44 -7.92 -21.91
N LEU A 673 31.26 -9.00 -22.65
CA LEU A 673 31.80 -10.31 -22.26
C LEU A 673 33.33 -10.29 -22.22
N ASP A 674 34.01 -9.62 -23.15
CA ASP A 674 35.46 -9.48 -23.11
C ASP A 674 35.94 -8.69 -21.87
N GLU A 675 35.20 -7.67 -21.42
CA GLU A 675 35.47 -6.95 -20.16
C GLU A 675 35.24 -7.86 -18.93
N VAL A 676 34.18 -8.68 -18.93
CA VAL A 676 33.91 -9.66 -17.87
C VAL A 676 35.02 -10.72 -17.80
N GLU A 677 35.51 -11.21 -18.94
CA GLU A 677 36.67 -12.11 -19.01
C GLU A 677 37.90 -11.46 -18.38
N GLY A 678 38.18 -10.19 -18.70
CA GLY A 678 39.27 -9.43 -18.10
C GLY A 678 39.17 -9.37 -16.56
N ILE A 679 37.98 -9.13 -16.02
CA ILE A 679 37.73 -9.08 -14.58
C ILE A 679 37.99 -10.45 -13.93
N LEU A 680 37.45 -11.53 -14.50
CA LEU A 680 37.62 -12.89 -13.97
C LEU A 680 39.10 -13.32 -13.97
N ILE A 681 39.85 -12.95 -15.01
CA ILE A 681 41.29 -13.23 -15.12
C ILE A 681 42.09 -12.49 -14.05
N VAL A 682 41.76 -11.22 -13.77
CA VAL A 682 42.47 -10.44 -12.76
C VAL A 682 42.23 -11.00 -11.36
N LEU A 683 41.00 -11.45 -11.08
CA LEU A 683 40.65 -12.05 -9.79
C LEU A 683 41.32 -13.40 -9.58
N ASP A 684 41.36 -14.24 -10.61
CA ASP A 684 42.05 -15.53 -10.59
C ASP A 684 43.54 -15.36 -10.21
N ARG A 685 44.21 -14.33 -10.76
CA ARG A 685 45.61 -14.01 -10.42
C ARG A 685 45.81 -13.52 -8.99
N ARG A 686 44.79 -12.92 -8.36
CA ARG A 686 44.88 -12.41 -6.98
C ARG A 686 44.75 -13.51 -5.93
N THR A 687 44.21 -14.66 -6.32
CA THR A 687 44.10 -15.86 -5.47
C THR A 687 45.09 -16.93 -5.93
N PRO A 688 46.42 -16.74 -5.79
CA PRO A 688 47.33 -17.85 -5.97
C PRO A 688 46.96 -18.92 -4.95
N LEU A 689 46.54 -20.08 -5.43
CA LEU A 689 46.23 -21.22 -4.57
C LEU A 689 47.48 -21.57 -3.78
N ASP A 690 47.52 -21.21 -2.49
CA ASP A 690 48.47 -21.79 -1.55
C ASP A 690 48.13 -23.27 -1.39
N SER A 691 48.66 -24.07 -2.31
CA SER A 691 48.58 -25.53 -2.38
C SER A 691 49.26 -26.25 -1.21
N HIS A 692 49.81 -25.52 -0.23
CA HIS A 692 50.59 -26.07 0.87
C HIS A 692 49.79 -26.36 2.15
N LEU A 693 48.57 -25.86 2.30
CA LEU A 693 47.82 -26.00 3.57
C LEU A 693 47.01 -27.30 3.74
N PHE A 694 46.98 -28.18 2.74
CA PHE A 694 46.32 -29.49 2.84
C PHE A 694 47.29 -30.69 2.80
N SER A 695 48.60 -30.48 2.93
CA SER A 695 49.52 -31.59 3.21
C SER A 695 49.31 -32.07 4.64
N SER A 696 48.44 -33.07 4.76
CA SER A 696 48.05 -33.74 5.98
C SER A 696 49.24 -34.04 6.88
N SER A 697 49.14 -33.54 8.10
CA SER A 697 49.87 -33.94 9.29
C SER A 697 50.10 -35.45 9.35
N SER A 698 51.30 -35.87 8.96
CA SER A 698 51.92 -37.09 9.45
C SER A 698 53.22 -36.70 10.17
N SER A 699 53.29 -37.17 11.40
CA SER A 699 54.20 -36.82 12.48
C SER A 699 55.67 -37.18 12.23
N SER A 700 56.60 -36.29 12.59
CA SER A 700 57.69 -36.62 13.53
C SER A 700 58.54 -35.40 13.93
N SER A 701 58.45 -35.07 15.22
CA SER A 701 59.49 -34.58 16.15
C SER A 701 60.65 -33.69 15.67
N SER A 702 60.71 -32.54 16.34
CA SER A 702 61.90 -31.84 16.89
C SER A 702 62.93 -31.27 15.93
N SER A 703 62.88 -29.95 15.70
CA SER A 703 63.81 -28.98 16.32
C SER A 703 63.63 -27.56 15.74
N SER A 704 63.56 -26.57 16.64
CA SER A 704 63.74 -25.12 16.48
C SER A 704 62.90 -24.33 15.43
N PRO A 705 62.00 -23.44 15.89
CA PRO A 705 61.26 -22.53 15.01
C PRO A 705 62.08 -21.25 14.76
N ALA A 706 62.53 -21.07 13.51
CA ALA A 706 62.94 -19.75 13.02
C ALA A 706 61.66 -18.98 12.63
N MET A 707 61.36 -17.96 13.40
CA MET A 707 60.26 -17.02 13.24
C MET A 707 60.45 -16.22 11.93
N TYR A 708 59.81 -16.66 10.83
CA TYR A 708 59.66 -15.83 9.63
C TYR A 708 58.33 -15.06 9.75
N PRO A 709 58.35 -13.73 9.91
CA PRO A 709 57.16 -12.91 9.83
C PRO A 709 56.92 -12.60 8.35
N GLY A 710 55.94 -13.24 7.71
CA GLY A 710 55.64 -12.93 6.32
C GLY A 710 54.72 -13.86 5.55
N SER A 711 53.97 -14.76 6.20
CA SER A 711 52.80 -15.34 5.51
C SER A 711 51.75 -14.26 5.42
N VAL A 712 51.60 -13.70 4.22
CA VAL A 712 50.48 -12.82 3.88
C VAL A 712 49.24 -13.71 3.92
N ASP A 713 48.51 -13.69 5.03
CA ASP A 713 47.24 -14.40 5.18
C ASP A 713 46.30 -13.90 4.07
N SER A 714 46.17 -14.69 3.01
CA SER A 714 45.24 -14.40 1.92
C SER A 714 43.83 -14.38 2.50
N ASP A 715 43.15 -13.25 2.34
CA ASP A 715 41.83 -13.02 2.92
C ASP A 715 40.84 -14.06 2.33
N PRO A 716 40.25 -14.96 3.14
CA PRO A 716 39.33 -15.99 2.64
C PRO A 716 38.13 -15.41 1.86
N ASP A 717 37.81 -14.13 2.06
CA ASP A 717 36.77 -13.40 1.36
C ASP A 717 37.02 -13.32 -0.17
N ASP A 718 38.27 -13.18 -0.62
CA ASP A 718 38.59 -12.97 -2.05
C ASP A 718 38.27 -14.22 -2.90
N THR A 719 38.51 -15.42 -2.35
CA THR A 719 38.19 -16.69 -3.03
C THR A 719 36.68 -16.89 -3.16
N GLN A 720 35.92 -16.45 -2.14
CA GLN A 720 34.46 -16.52 -2.16
C GLN A 720 33.88 -15.56 -3.21
N MET A 721 34.40 -14.33 -3.30
CA MET A 721 33.99 -13.34 -4.29
C MET A 721 34.20 -13.83 -5.73
N GLY A 722 35.38 -14.39 -6.03
CA GLY A 722 35.66 -14.95 -7.35
C GLY A 722 34.70 -16.09 -7.73
N THR A 723 34.43 -17.00 -6.79
CA THR A 723 33.46 -18.10 -7.00
C THR A 723 32.04 -17.59 -7.23
N GLU A 724 31.63 -16.53 -6.53
CA GLU A 724 30.32 -15.91 -6.70
C GLU A 724 30.17 -15.26 -8.09
N LEU A 725 31.18 -14.56 -8.58
CA LEU A 725 31.17 -13.95 -9.91
C LEU A 725 31.07 -14.99 -11.02
N VAL A 726 31.86 -16.06 -10.96
CA VAL A 726 31.78 -17.16 -11.95
C VAL A 726 30.37 -17.77 -11.97
N ARG A 727 29.78 -18.02 -10.79
CA ARG A 727 28.41 -18.52 -10.67
C ARG A 727 27.39 -17.54 -11.25
N ALA A 728 27.56 -16.24 -11.00
CA ALA A 728 26.70 -15.20 -11.52
C ALA A 728 26.77 -15.13 -13.05
N VAL A 729 27.97 -15.19 -13.66
CA VAL A 729 28.14 -15.23 -15.12
C VAL A 729 27.44 -16.44 -15.69
N HIS A 730 27.73 -17.63 -15.16
CA HIS A 730 27.11 -18.87 -15.63
C HIS A 730 25.58 -18.81 -15.59
N ARG A 731 25.01 -18.32 -14.47
CA ARG A 731 23.56 -18.13 -14.33
C ARG A 731 23.01 -17.20 -15.41
N GLN A 732 23.62 -16.03 -15.60
CA GLN A 732 23.14 -15.06 -16.59
C GLN A 732 23.18 -15.63 -18.01
N LEU A 733 24.29 -16.28 -18.40
CA LEU A 733 24.44 -16.84 -19.75
C LEU A 733 23.48 -17.99 -20.05
N LEU A 734 23.17 -18.84 -19.07
CA LEU A 734 22.34 -20.02 -19.30
C LEU A 734 20.84 -19.78 -19.10
N GLU A 735 20.47 -18.96 -18.13
CA GLU A 735 19.07 -18.82 -17.70
C GLU A 735 18.40 -17.56 -18.22
N MET A 736 19.15 -16.48 -18.46
CA MET A 736 18.57 -15.14 -18.66
C MET A 736 18.82 -14.53 -20.05
N VAL A 737 19.80 -15.03 -20.80
CA VAL A 737 20.11 -14.54 -22.16
C VAL A 737 19.09 -15.11 -23.16
N GLY A 738 18.56 -14.26 -24.05
CA GLY A 738 17.61 -14.67 -25.09
C GLY A 738 18.21 -15.66 -26.10
N ASP A 739 17.36 -16.44 -26.79
CA ASP A 739 17.81 -17.53 -27.67
C ASP A 739 18.81 -17.08 -28.75
N ARG A 740 18.65 -15.86 -29.27
CA ARG A 740 19.54 -15.28 -30.30
C ARG A 740 20.94 -15.03 -29.75
N GLU A 741 21.04 -14.44 -28.57
CA GLU A 741 22.29 -14.13 -27.90
C GLU A 741 22.94 -15.35 -27.24
N ARG A 742 22.13 -16.38 -26.92
CA ARG A 742 22.57 -17.59 -26.20
C ARG A 742 23.64 -18.36 -26.94
N GLU A 743 23.54 -18.52 -28.27
CA GLU A 743 24.56 -19.22 -29.06
C GLU A 743 25.93 -18.52 -28.96
N TYR A 744 25.93 -17.18 -29.02
CA TYR A 744 27.13 -16.38 -28.87
C TYR A 744 27.71 -16.52 -27.46
N ALA A 745 26.87 -16.36 -26.44
CA ALA A 745 27.24 -16.51 -25.03
C ALA A 745 27.86 -17.87 -24.71
N VAL A 746 27.29 -18.97 -25.21
CA VAL A 746 27.80 -20.33 -25.00
C VAL A 746 29.16 -20.53 -25.67
N ARG A 747 29.34 -20.03 -26.91
CA ARG A 747 30.63 -20.09 -27.60
C ARG A 747 31.71 -19.28 -26.87
N TRP A 748 31.34 -18.11 -26.36
CA TRP A 748 32.23 -17.29 -25.54
C TRP A 748 32.63 -18.05 -24.27
N TRP A 749 31.68 -18.64 -23.55
CA TRP A 749 31.95 -19.41 -22.33
C TRP A 749 32.89 -20.59 -22.58
N ASP A 750 32.67 -21.37 -23.64
CA ASP A 750 33.53 -22.49 -24.04
C ASP A 750 34.96 -22.03 -24.41
N ARG A 751 35.09 -20.85 -25.04
CA ARG A 751 36.41 -20.25 -25.29
C ARG A 751 37.08 -19.83 -23.98
N PHE A 752 36.40 -19.04 -23.14
CA PHE A 752 36.90 -18.56 -21.86
C PHE A 752 37.39 -19.71 -20.97
N VAL A 753 36.57 -20.76 -20.82
CA VAL A 753 36.91 -21.95 -20.03
C VAL A 753 38.14 -22.67 -20.58
N ARG A 754 38.29 -22.78 -21.91
CA ARG A 754 39.49 -23.37 -22.51
C ARG A 754 40.74 -22.53 -22.32
N ASP A 755 40.63 -21.21 -22.42
CA ASP A 755 41.77 -20.32 -22.25
C ASP A 755 42.24 -20.28 -20.79
N LEU A 756 41.31 -20.40 -19.85
CA LEU A 756 41.63 -20.57 -18.44
C LEU A 756 42.37 -21.90 -18.17
N MET A 757 41.91 -23.01 -18.77
CA MET A 757 42.60 -24.31 -18.67
C MET A 757 44.03 -24.26 -19.22
N ARG A 758 44.25 -23.61 -20.36
CA ARG A 758 45.61 -23.53 -20.95
C ARG A 758 46.58 -22.75 -20.08
N ARG A 759 46.10 -21.82 -19.25
CA ARG A 759 46.94 -21.05 -18.34
C ARG A 759 47.37 -21.88 -17.14
N GLU A 760 46.48 -22.70 -16.58
CA GLU A 760 46.86 -23.66 -15.53
C GLU A 760 47.95 -24.62 -16.03
N GLU A 761 47.77 -25.22 -17.21
CA GLU A 761 48.76 -26.16 -17.80
C GLU A 761 50.10 -25.50 -18.16
N GLY A 762 50.11 -24.19 -18.40
CA GLY A 762 51.31 -23.44 -18.74
C GLY A 762 52.24 -23.16 -17.55
N VAL A 763 51.68 -23.02 -16.35
CA VAL A 763 52.43 -22.73 -15.12
C VAL A 763 53.24 -23.96 -14.68
N ASP A 764 52.66 -25.16 -14.76
CA ASP A 764 53.32 -26.41 -14.36
C ASP A 764 54.53 -26.77 -15.23
N ARG A 765 54.61 -26.23 -16.46
CA ARG A 765 55.67 -26.56 -17.42
C ARG A 765 56.96 -25.75 -17.23
N GLU A 766 56.90 -24.59 -16.58
CA GLU A 766 58.09 -23.77 -16.33
C GLU A 766 58.79 -24.10 -14.99
N GLU A 767 58.09 -24.69 -14.01
CA GLU A 767 58.69 -25.09 -12.72
C GLU A 767 59.19 -26.55 -12.68
N GLY A 768 58.91 -27.35 -13.72
CA GLY A 768 59.24 -28.78 -13.79
C GLY A 768 60.68 -29.12 -14.18
N LYS A 769 61.67 -28.76 -13.34
CA LYS A 769 62.94 -29.53 -13.24
C LYS A 769 63.15 -30.04 -11.82
N GLY A 770 62.36 -31.07 -11.49
CA GLY A 770 62.80 -32.15 -10.60
C GLY A 770 62.27 -32.12 -9.18
N VAL A 771 61.02 -32.54 -8.98
CA VAL A 771 60.62 -33.41 -7.85
C VAL A 771 59.42 -34.24 -8.32
N GLU A 772 59.63 -35.53 -8.54
CA GLU A 772 58.59 -36.49 -8.87
C GLU A 772 57.98 -36.98 -7.54
N GLY A 773 56.92 -36.31 -7.08
CA GLY A 773 56.30 -36.57 -5.78
C GLY A 773 54.77 -36.42 -5.81
N ASP A 774 54.09 -37.56 -5.93
CA ASP A 774 52.70 -37.87 -5.51
C ASP A 774 51.61 -36.79 -5.72
N VAL A 775 51.19 -36.61 -6.99
CA VAL A 775 50.08 -35.74 -7.42
C VAL A 775 48.75 -36.52 -7.41
N ILE A 776 48.27 -36.91 -6.22
CA ILE A 776 46.94 -37.54 -6.07
C ILE A 776 45.96 -36.65 -5.27
N GLY A 777 46.42 -35.49 -4.76
CA GLY A 777 45.58 -34.54 -4.00
C GLY A 777 44.96 -33.38 -4.81
N GLN A 778 45.41 -33.10 -6.03
CA GLN A 778 44.95 -31.97 -6.83
C GLN A 778 43.66 -32.32 -7.59
N ARG A 779 42.52 -32.27 -6.91
CA ARG A 779 41.26 -32.00 -7.62
C ARG A 779 41.37 -30.59 -8.18
N SER A 780 41.69 -30.50 -9.47
CA SER A 780 41.77 -29.24 -10.23
C SER A 780 40.53 -28.40 -9.92
N TRP A 781 40.74 -27.09 -9.83
CA TRP A 781 39.69 -26.08 -9.73
C TRP A 781 38.53 -26.36 -10.71
N ARG A 782 38.83 -27.00 -11.87
CA ARG A 782 37.93 -27.71 -12.80
C ARG A 782 36.86 -28.57 -12.14
N GLU A 783 37.23 -29.57 -11.35
CA GLU A 783 36.27 -30.49 -10.72
C GLU A 783 35.46 -29.79 -9.65
N ARG A 784 36.01 -28.76 -9.00
CA ARG A 784 35.31 -28.02 -7.95
C ARG A 784 34.26 -27.06 -8.51
N ILE A 785 34.50 -26.49 -9.68
CA ILE A 785 33.51 -25.65 -10.36
C ILE A 785 32.52 -26.51 -11.14
N LEU A 786 32.97 -27.49 -11.92
CA LEU A 786 32.07 -28.38 -12.67
C LEU A 786 31.29 -29.37 -11.78
N ALA A 787 31.69 -29.62 -10.53
CA ALA A 787 30.86 -30.37 -9.57
C ALA A 787 29.97 -29.45 -8.71
N LYS A 788 30.16 -28.13 -8.73
CA LYS A 788 29.31 -27.15 -8.03
C LYS A 788 28.31 -26.47 -8.96
N LEU A 789 28.62 -26.37 -10.26
CA LEU A 789 27.71 -26.11 -11.36
C LEU A 789 27.00 -27.41 -11.74
#